data_AF-A0A803LIA6-F1
#
_entry.id   AF-A0A803LIA6-F1
#
_cell.length_a   1.000
_cell.length_b   1.000
_cell.length_c   1.000
_cell.angle_alpha   90.00
_cell.angle_beta   90.00
_cell.angle_gamma   90.00
#
_symmetry.space_group_name_H-M   'P 1'
#
loop_
_entity.id
_entity.type
_entity.pdbx_description
1 polymer ?
#
loop_
_entity_poly.entity_id
_entity_poly.type
_entity_poly.pdbx_seq_one_letter_code
_entity_poly.pdbx_strand_id
1 'polypeptide(L)'
;MSKLASRVIAYYVEVVVILMSLVSLALSNYPHHATTKTSELYSTIVDFLPGFPGKLPFTLETGYIEVWEEVQLFYYFIQSEQNPEIDPILIWFAGGPGCSSFTDLAFGHIDSPAGAGFSYATNKSYYPSDTKTSKQAHGFLKKWLIEHPKFARNPLYIAGASYGGKVVPSLTWEIVKGNEAGIGPQMNLQGYILVNPITAWYLDDQKKVEYAHRISLISDELYKSAKLSCNEDYRTNEANKSNAQCNKILEDVSNCIDPLEDQHVLDPKCTHSSSPNHWCRGNDRMIASQWANNINVQEALHVREGTISQWIRCRGHAKSDVFMYNKDIDSSIIYHQNLTTQPLRALIFSGDQDMSVPYVTTLKWIKELNIAPNDDYWKPWYLNNGQVSGYIGVGKGEEVQLFYYLIESNRDPETDPLMLWLTGGPGCTSLSAIFFEHIGPLSFNYTGVYFNRTTSTWETDLPALQLNPYSWNKVANILFLESPVGTGFSYSTTAESYYTDDINSSNQIYEFLQKGYVLGSPVSDPDESDLIGRINFVHRVSLLSDDLYESTKVSCGAPNWNVSNAECKDNAQTVSDFVAPLNDDNFLESKCNDLFPSNWCRKNYNLIISNWANNVQVREALHVREGTVGHWTRCNMTLKTQSYAITMRSSFVHNQYLANKPIRALIYSGDQELSATYVGTQRWIKKLDVPIDNDWRPWIVNGQVAGYVTDYSNGHYNLTFTTVKGAGHCPSEYKPRESLFMFQRWVGQNYL
;
A
#
# COMPACT_ATOMS: atom_id res chain seq x y z
N MET A 1 -72.40 28.58 -38.46
CA MET A 1 -71.41 27.48 -38.31
C MET A 1 -70.74 27.42 -36.94
N SER A 2 -70.57 28.52 -36.18
CA SER A 2 -69.89 28.49 -34.87
C SER A 2 -70.71 27.91 -33.70
N LYS A 3 -72.05 27.95 -33.74
CA LYS A 3 -72.90 27.35 -32.68
C LYS A 3 -73.05 25.81 -32.77
N LEU A 4 -72.77 25.22 -33.94
CA LEU A 4 -72.85 23.77 -34.13
C LEU A 4 -71.56 23.08 -33.65
N ALA A 5 -70.40 23.69 -33.90
CA ALA A 5 -69.11 23.19 -33.44
C ALA A 5 -68.98 23.13 -31.91
N SER A 6 -69.44 24.16 -31.20
CA SER A 6 -69.42 24.18 -29.73
C SER A 6 -70.34 23.14 -29.08
N ARG A 7 -71.46 22.80 -29.75
CA ARG A 7 -72.37 21.73 -29.27
C ARG A 7 -71.80 20.34 -29.51
N VAL A 8 -71.08 20.14 -30.60
CA VAL A 8 -70.41 18.86 -30.89
C VAL A 8 -69.25 18.62 -29.92
N ILE A 9 -68.46 19.66 -29.59
CA ILE A 9 -67.38 19.54 -28.61
C ILE A 9 -67.92 19.27 -27.20
N ALA A 10 -68.98 19.95 -26.78
CA ALA A 10 -69.63 19.68 -25.49
C ALA A 10 -70.18 18.25 -25.40
N TYR A 11 -70.79 17.75 -26.48
CA TYR A 11 -71.28 16.38 -26.56
C TYR A 11 -70.15 15.35 -26.51
N TYR A 12 -69.02 15.60 -27.17
CA TYR A 12 -67.85 14.72 -27.10
C TYR A 12 -67.22 14.68 -25.70
N VAL A 13 -67.16 15.83 -25.00
CA VAL A 13 -66.64 15.89 -23.63
C VAL A 13 -67.57 15.16 -22.66
N GLU A 14 -68.89 15.32 -22.78
CA GLU A 14 -69.85 14.56 -21.96
C GLU A 14 -69.78 13.06 -22.23
N VAL A 15 -69.66 12.64 -23.49
CA VAL A 15 -69.53 11.21 -23.85
C VAL A 15 -68.23 10.61 -23.31
N VAL A 16 -67.11 11.35 -23.33
CA VAL A 16 -65.83 10.88 -22.76
C VAL A 16 -65.89 10.81 -21.24
N VAL A 17 -66.52 11.77 -20.57
CA VAL A 17 -66.70 11.75 -19.10
C VAL A 17 -67.62 10.60 -18.68
N ILE A 18 -68.69 10.33 -19.44
CA ILE A 18 -69.59 9.19 -19.20
C ILE A 18 -68.86 7.87 -19.46
N LEU A 19 -68.05 7.76 -20.52
CA LEU A 19 -67.23 6.58 -20.80
C LEU A 19 -66.20 6.33 -19.70
N MET A 20 -65.51 7.36 -19.20
CA MET A 20 -64.57 7.21 -18.08
C MET A 20 -65.30 6.78 -16.79
N SER A 21 -66.48 7.36 -16.52
CA SER A 21 -67.29 7.01 -15.35
C SER A 21 -67.85 5.58 -15.42
N LEU A 22 -68.21 5.11 -16.62
CA LEU A 22 -68.66 3.73 -16.86
C LEU A 22 -67.50 2.74 -16.81
N VAL A 23 -66.27 3.12 -17.20
CA VAL A 23 -65.07 2.30 -17.00
C VAL A 23 -64.73 2.20 -15.52
N SER A 24 -64.87 3.28 -14.74
CA SER A 24 -64.72 3.26 -13.28
C SER A 24 -65.79 2.41 -12.57
N LEU A 25 -67.05 2.42 -13.05
CA LEU A 25 -68.12 1.54 -12.53
C LEU A 25 -68.00 0.07 -13.00
N ALA A 26 -67.44 -0.16 -14.18
CA ALA A 26 -67.18 -1.51 -14.69
C ALA A 26 -66.00 -2.17 -13.96
N LEU A 27 -65.00 -1.38 -13.54
CA LEU A 27 -63.92 -1.83 -12.68
C LEU A 27 -64.36 -2.08 -11.23
N SER A 28 -65.46 -1.48 -10.77
CA SER A 28 -65.98 -1.70 -9.40
C SER A 28 -66.92 -2.91 -9.26
N ASN A 29 -67.33 -3.55 -10.37
CA ASN A 29 -68.36 -4.61 -10.37
C ASN A 29 -67.89 -5.97 -10.93
N TYR A 30 -66.60 -6.17 -11.14
CA TYR A 30 -66.07 -7.53 -11.34
C TYR A 30 -65.92 -8.22 -9.98
N PRO A 31 -66.51 -9.40 -9.76
CA PRO A 31 -66.25 -10.17 -8.55
C PRO A 31 -64.81 -10.69 -8.61
N HIS A 32 -63.90 -9.99 -7.94
CA HIS A 32 -62.61 -10.54 -7.57
C HIS A 32 -62.84 -11.69 -6.59
N HIS A 33 -63.01 -12.90 -7.12
CA HIS A 33 -62.52 -14.11 -6.43
C HIS A 33 -60.99 -14.11 -6.54
N ALA A 34 -60.36 -13.14 -5.87
CA ALA A 34 -59.01 -13.28 -5.36
C ALA A 34 -59.21 -13.53 -3.87
N THR A 35 -58.94 -14.75 -3.43
CA THR A 35 -58.73 -15.07 -2.03
C THR A 35 -57.66 -14.13 -1.47
N THR A 36 -58.07 -13.01 -0.88
CA THR A 36 -57.24 -12.26 0.05
C THR A 36 -57.07 -13.14 1.28
N LYS A 37 -56.13 -14.09 1.21
CA LYS A 37 -55.24 -14.30 2.35
C LYS A 37 -54.63 -12.93 2.58
N THR A 38 -54.99 -12.29 3.68
CA THR A 38 -54.16 -11.24 4.28
C THR A 38 -52.75 -11.81 4.32
N SER A 39 -51.87 -11.37 3.41
CA SER A 39 -50.45 -11.65 3.55
C SER A 39 -50.05 -10.90 4.82
N GLU A 40 -49.76 -11.65 5.88
CA GLU A 40 -48.84 -11.14 6.88
C GLU A 40 -47.67 -10.54 6.10
N LEU A 41 -47.43 -9.24 6.27
CA LEU A 41 -46.24 -8.59 5.72
C LEU A 41 -45.07 -9.23 6.45
N TYR A 42 -44.55 -10.34 5.93
CA TYR A 42 -43.32 -10.92 6.43
C TYR A 42 -42.26 -9.85 6.26
N SER A 43 -41.69 -9.41 7.38
CA SER A 43 -40.57 -8.49 7.39
C SER A 43 -39.45 -9.10 6.56
N THR A 44 -39.00 -8.40 5.51
CA THR A 44 -37.81 -8.79 4.73
C THR A 44 -36.52 -8.45 5.47
N ILE A 45 -36.61 -7.72 6.59
CA ILE A 45 -35.48 -7.32 7.42
C ILE A 45 -35.06 -8.47 8.34
N VAL A 46 -33.76 -8.77 8.32
CA VAL A 46 -33.09 -9.74 9.19
C VAL A 46 -32.55 -9.02 10.41
N ASP A 47 -33.18 -9.20 11.57
CA ASP A 47 -32.72 -8.60 12.82
C ASP A 47 -31.67 -9.48 13.55
N PHE A 48 -31.75 -10.80 13.38
CA PHE A 48 -30.93 -11.78 14.08
C PHE A 48 -30.43 -12.84 13.11
N LEU A 49 -29.14 -13.17 13.22
CA LEU A 49 -28.50 -14.14 12.34
C LEU A 49 -27.74 -15.19 13.17
N PRO A 50 -27.98 -16.50 12.97
CA PRO A 50 -27.28 -17.53 13.73
C PRO A 50 -25.76 -17.42 13.59
N GLY A 51 -25.08 -17.37 14.74
CA GLY A 51 -23.63 -17.16 14.82
C GLY A 51 -23.22 -15.74 15.21
N PHE A 52 -24.12 -14.75 15.11
CA PHE A 52 -23.89 -13.39 15.61
C PHE A 52 -24.52 -13.20 17.00
N PRO A 53 -23.78 -12.67 18.00
CA PRO A 53 -24.32 -12.47 19.35
C PRO A 53 -25.23 -11.23 19.40
N GLY A 54 -26.54 -11.43 19.21
CA GLY A 54 -27.57 -10.40 19.39
C GLY A 54 -28.12 -9.85 18.08
N LYS A 55 -28.70 -8.64 18.15
CA LYS A 55 -29.29 -7.95 16.99
C LYS A 55 -28.18 -7.43 16.07
N LEU A 56 -28.35 -7.56 14.76
CA LEU A 56 -27.40 -7.04 13.77
C LEU A 56 -27.23 -5.51 13.94
N PRO A 57 -25.99 -4.99 13.90
CA PRO A 57 -25.72 -3.56 14.09
C PRO A 57 -26.01 -2.73 12.83
N PHE A 58 -26.35 -3.38 11.72
CA PHE A 58 -26.73 -2.78 10.45
C PHE A 58 -28.07 -3.34 9.96
N THR A 59 -28.69 -2.66 9.00
CA THR A 59 -29.92 -3.16 8.39
C THR A 59 -29.58 -4.11 7.25
N LEU A 60 -29.93 -5.39 7.42
CA LEU A 60 -29.89 -6.42 6.38
C LEU A 60 -31.32 -6.73 5.95
N GLU A 61 -31.56 -6.68 4.64
CA GLU A 61 -32.79 -7.10 4.00
C GLU A 61 -32.51 -8.29 3.07
N THR A 62 -33.37 -9.30 3.09
CA THR A 62 -33.27 -10.44 2.19
C THR A 62 -34.63 -10.75 1.57
N GLY A 63 -34.60 -11.31 0.36
CA GLY A 63 -35.83 -11.72 -0.29
C GLY A 63 -35.63 -12.22 -1.71
N TYR A 64 -36.75 -12.38 -2.41
CA TYR A 64 -36.80 -12.84 -3.78
C TYR A 64 -37.51 -11.84 -4.67
N ILE A 65 -36.95 -11.59 -5.85
CA ILE A 65 -37.65 -10.90 -6.92
C ILE A 65 -37.81 -11.85 -8.09
N GLU A 66 -39.06 -12.01 -8.50
CA GLU A 66 -39.38 -12.73 -9.74
C GLU A 66 -38.99 -11.90 -10.94
N VAL A 67 -38.27 -12.49 -11.88
CA VAL A 67 -37.96 -11.93 -13.19
C VAL A 67 -38.53 -12.85 -14.28
N TRP A 68 -38.52 -12.38 -15.53
CA TRP A 68 -39.01 -13.13 -16.68
C TRP A 68 -38.37 -14.52 -16.84
N GLU A 69 -39.10 -15.42 -17.51
CA GLU A 69 -38.80 -16.86 -17.63
C GLU A 69 -38.88 -17.64 -16.30
N GLU A 70 -39.79 -17.23 -15.40
CA GLU A 70 -40.09 -18.00 -14.18
C GLU A 70 -38.88 -18.14 -13.22
N VAL A 71 -38.02 -17.12 -13.21
CA VAL A 71 -36.79 -17.07 -12.42
C VAL A 71 -36.99 -16.21 -11.18
N GLN A 72 -36.54 -16.72 -10.03
CA GLN A 72 -36.59 -16.05 -8.73
C GLN A 72 -35.14 -15.76 -8.30
N LEU A 73 -34.76 -14.49 -8.31
CA LEU A 73 -33.44 -14.06 -7.88
C LEU A 73 -33.48 -13.69 -6.39
N PHE A 74 -32.64 -14.36 -5.61
CA PHE A 74 -32.42 -14.07 -4.21
C PHE A 74 -31.42 -12.92 -4.05
N TYR A 75 -31.69 -12.04 -3.08
CA TYR A 75 -30.82 -10.90 -2.81
C TYR A 75 -30.59 -10.71 -1.32
N TYR A 76 -29.48 -10.03 -1.03
CA TYR A 76 -29.10 -9.54 0.29
C TYR A 76 -28.75 -8.07 0.15
N PHE A 77 -29.53 -7.21 0.79
CA PHE A 77 -29.33 -5.77 0.72
C PHE A 77 -28.95 -5.24 2.10
N ILE A 78 -27.73 -4.74 2.21
CA ILE A 78 -27.20 -4.11 3.42
C ILE A 78 -27.27 -2.61 3.20
N GLN A 79 -27.87 -1.87 4.12
CA GLN A 79 -27.89 -0.41 4.06
C GLN A 79 -26.57 0.18 4.55
N SER A 80 -26.16 1.30 3.96
CA SER A 80 -25.02 2.09 4.46
C SER A 80 -25.19 2.42 5.93
N GLU A 81 -24.12 2.29 6.71
CA GLU A 81 -24.07 2.67 8.12
C GLU A 81 -23.98 4.20 8.31
N GLN A 82 -23.72 4.96 7.24
CA GLN A 82 -23.66 6.42 7.28
C GLN A 82 -25.03 7.06 6.97
N ASN A 83 -25.38 7.23 5.68
CA ASN A 83 -26.65 7.78 5.27
C ASN A 83 -27.23 7.03 4.05
N PRO A 84 -27.99 5.95 4.28
CA PRO A 84 -28.49 5.10 3.20
C PRO A 84 -29.43 5.81 2.22
N GLU A 85 -30.01 6.97 2.57
CA GLU A 85 -30.89 7.72 1.65
C GLU A 85 -30.13 8.49 0.56
N ILE A 86 -28.82 8.71 0.72
CA ILE A 86 -28.00 9.45 -0.25
C ILE A 86 -26.76 8.67 -0.70
N ASP A 87 -26.29 7.75 0.13
CA ASP A 87 -25.09 6.99 -0.16
C ASP A 87 -25.28 6.08 -1.38
N PRO A 88 -24.21 5.79 -2.15
CA PRO A 88 -24.33 4.99 -3.34
C PRO A 88 -24.90 3.59 -3.11
N ILE A 89 -25.73 3.12 -4.03
CA ILE A 89 -26.09 1.72 -4.17
C ILE A 89 -24.99 1.04 -4.99
N LEU A 90 -24.38 0.01 -4.40
CA LEU A 90 -23.51 -0.92 -5.10
C LEU A 90 -24.30 -2.20 -5.35
N ILE A 91 -24.25 -2.72 -6.58
CA ILE A 91 -24.80 -4.04 -6.92
C ILE A 91 -23.65 -4.95 -7.27
N TRP A 92 -23.46 -6.01 -6.49
CA TRP A 92 -22.35 -6.94 -6.63
C TRP A 92 -22.76 -8.26 -7.28
N PHE A 93 -22.03 -8.66 -8.31
CA PHE A 93 -22.10 -9.98 -8.94
C PHE A 93 -20.83 -10.78 -8.68
N ALA A 94 -20.97 -11.93 -8.02
CA ALA A 94 -19.93 -12.93 -8.00
C ALA A 94 -19.64 -13.51 -9.39
N GLY A 95 -18.49 -14.19 -9.50
CA GLY A 95 -18.01 -14.81 -10.73
C GLY A 95 -18.53 -16.25 -10.96
N GLY A 96 -17.63 -17.13 -11.42
CA GLY A 96 -17.92 -18.55 -11.70
C GLY A 96 -17.85 -18.92 -13.18
N PRO A 97 -18.99 -18.97 -13.92
CA PRO A 97 -20.32 -18.45 -13.59
C PRO A 97 -21.10 -19.33 -12.61
N GLY A 98 -22.12 -18.77 -11.95
CA GLY A 98 -22.98 -19.52 -11.01
C GLY A 98 -22.42 -19.60 -9.59
N CYS A 99 -21.48 -18.73 -9.23
CA CYS A 99 -21.09 -18.52 -7.84
C CYS A 99 -22.09 -17.61 -7.13
N SER A 100 -22.37 -17.92 -5.87
CA SER A 100 -23.18 -17.09 -4.98
C SER A 100 -22.41 -15.84 -4.58
N SER A 101 -23.09 -14.70 -4.61
CA SER A 101 -22.54 -13.41 -4.16
C SER A 101 -22.43 -13.32 -2.64
N PHE A 102 -22.96 -14.31 -1.92
CA PHE A 102 -22.92 -14.38 -0.46
C PHE A 102 -21.49 -14.48 0.11
N THR A 103 -20.52 -14.97 -0.66
CA THR A 103 -19.12 -15.05 -0.17
C THR A 103 -18.39 -13.71 -0.16
N ASP A 104 -18.97 -12.68 -0.76
CA ASP A 104 -18.30 -11.42 -1.09
C ASP A 104 -18.96 -10.21 -0.38
N LEU A 105 -19.59 -10.44 0.79
CA LEU A 105 -20.51 -9.51 1.46
C LEU A 105 -19.93 -8.10 1.77
N ALA A 106 -20.05 -7.18 0.80
CA ALA A 106 -20.05 -5.71 0.91
C ALA A 106 -21.19 -5.10 0.05
N PHE A 107 -22.19 -4.47 0.72
CA PHE A 107 -23.37 -3.75 0.19
C PHE A 107 -24.02 -4.23 -1.14
N GLY A 108 -25.21 -4.86 -1.06
CA GLY A 108 -26.11 -5.11 -2.19
C GLY A 108 -25.71 -6.26 -3.12
N HIS A 109 -26.08 -7.50 -2.77
CA HIS A 109 -25.70 -8.72 -3.49
C HIS A 109 -26.90 -9.38 -4.15
N ILE A 110 -26.70 -9.86 -5.37
CA ILE A 110 -27.68 -10.67 -6.09
C ILE A 110 -27.05 -12.04 -6.35
N ASP A 111 -27.71 -13.10 -5.91
CA ASP A 111 -27.39 -14.45 -6.36
C ASP A 111 -27.88 -14.59 -7.81
N SER A 112 -26.97 -14.55 -8.77
CA SER A 112 -27.31 -14.58 -10.20
C SER A 112 -26.27 -15.36 -10.98
N PRO A 113 -26.66 -16.20 -11.95
CA PRO A 113 -28.02 -16.49 -12.44
C PRO A 113 -28.83 -17.44 -11.53
N ALA A 114 -30.03 -17.85 -11.98
CA ALA A 114 -30.75 -18.97 -11.36
C ALA A 114 -29.84 -20.21 -11.21
N GLY A 115 -29.83 -20.80 -10.01
CA GLY A 115 -28.93 -21.87 -9.61
C GLY A 115 -27.74 -21.41 -8.76
N ALA A 116 -27.36 -20.13 -8.83
CA ALA A 116 -26.38 -19.54 -7.92
C ALA A 116 -27.00 -19.35 -6.53
N GLY A 117 -26.32 -19.81 -5.48
CA GLY A 117 -26.75 -19.64 -4.09
C GLY A 117 -28.20 -20.08 -3.85
N PHE A 118 -29.07 -19.15 -3.45
CA PHE A 118 -30.49 -19.43 -3.20
C PHE A 118 -31.44 -19.08 -4.36
N SER A 119 -30.92 -18.60 -5.49
CA SER A 119 -31.73 -18.28 -6.68
C SER A 119 -32.15 -19.53 -7.45
N TYR A 120 -33.39 -19.57 -7.93
CA TYR A 120 -33.95 -20.74 -8.62
C TYR A 120 -34.86 -20.36 -9.79
N ALA A 121 -35.14 -21.33 -10.66
CA ALA A 121 -36.17 -21.23 -11.68
C ALA A 121 -37.24 -22.29 -11.40
N THR A 122 -38.53 -21.94 -11.52
CA THR A 122 -39.61 -22.93 -11.36
C THR A 122 -39.69 -23.87 -12.58
N ASN A 123 -39.31 -23.37 -13.75
CA ASN A 123 -39.15 -24.17 -14.95
C ASN A 123 -37.83 -24.95 -14.93
N LYS A 124 -37.91 -26.28 -14.74
CA LYS A 124 -36.75 -27.19 -14.70
C LYS A 124 -35.96 -27.28 -16.01
N SER A 125 -36.53 -26.82 -17.13
CA SER A 125 -35.87 -26.78 -18.44
C SER A 125 -35.18 -25.45 -18.72
N TYR A 126 -35.20 -24.50 -17.77
CA TYR A 126 -34.53 -23.21 -17.92
C TYR A 126 -33.01 -23.37 -17.88
N TYR A 127 -32.33 -22.75 -18.84
CA TYR A 127 -30.87 -22.64 -18.88
C TYR A 127 -30.44 -21.17 -18.91
N PRO A 128 -29.60 -20.73 -17.96
CA PRO A 128 -29.06 -19.38 -17.95
C PRO A 128 -28.02 -19.14 -19.05
N SER A 129 -27.84 -17.87 -19.43
CA SER A 129 -26.78 -17.40 -20.34
C SER A 129 -26.25 -16.03 -19.92
N ASP A 130 -25.14 -15.57 -20.48
CA ASP A 130 -24.58 -14.24 -20.15
C ASP A 130 -25.57 -13.13 -20.49
N THR A 131 -26.17 -13.19 -21.70
CA THR A 131 -27.16 -12.20 -22.14
C THR A 131 -28.46 -12.26 -21.33
N LYS A 132 -28.94 -13.46 -20.98
CA LYS A 132 -30.13 -13.63 -20.13
C LYS A 132 -29.89 -13.08 -18.72
N THR A 133 -28.74 -13.41 -18.13
CA THR A 133 -28.34 -12.95 -16.78
C THR A 133 -28.32 -11.43 -16.72
N SER A 134 -27.72 -10.77 -17.72
CA SER A 134 -27.67 -9.30 -17.82
C SER A 134 -29.09 -8.69 -17.87
N LYS A 135 -29.98 -9.24 -18.71
CA LYS A 135 -31.36 -8.75 -18.86
C LYS A 135 -32.20 -9.01 -17.61
N GLN A 136 -32.02 -10.16 -16.97
CA GLN A 136 -32.69 -10.52 -15.71
C GLN A 136 -32.25 -9.59 -14.57
N ALA A 137 -30.97 -9.30 -14.45
CA ALA A 137 -30.46 -8.34 -13.48
C ALA A 137 -31.03 -6.92 -13.71
N HIS A 138 -31.12 -6.46 -14.96
CA HIS A 138 -31.80 -5.19 -15.26
C HIS A 138 -33.30 -5.25 -14.87
N GLY A 139 -33.98 -6.36 -15.15
CA GLY A 139 -35.36 -6.60 -14.72
C GLY A 139 -35.53 -6.58 -13.20
N PHE A 140 -34.60 -7.20 -12.48
CA PHE A 140 -34.53 -7.20 -11.02
C PHE A 140 -34.42 -5.77 -10.49
N LEU A 141 -33.44 -4.98 -10.96
CA LEU A 141 -33.22 -3.63 -10.47
C LEU A 141 -34.43 -2.71 -10.67
N LYS A 142 -35.12 -2.84 -11.81
CA LYS A 142 -36.36 -2.09 -12.05
C LYS A 142 -37.44 -2.43 -11.03
N LYS A 143 -37.67 -3.71 -10.77
CA LYS A 143 -38.68 -4.16 -9.79
C LYS A 143 -38.28 -3.78 -8.36
N TRP A 144 -37.02 -3.99 -8.01
CA TRP A 144 -36.48 -3.63 -6.70
C TRP A 144 -36.63 -2.13 -6.43
N LEU A 145 -36.30 -1.26 -7.38
CA LEU A 145 -36.48 0.20 -7.22
C LEU A 145 -37.95 0.64 -7.13
N ILE A 146 -38.87 -0.09 -7.76
CA ILE A 146 -40.32 0.15 -7.59
C ILE A 146 -40.76 -0.17 -6.17
N GLU A 147 -40.26 -1.27 -5.60
CA GLU A 147 -40.53 -1.68 -4.22
C GLU A 147 -39.77 -0.82 -3.19
N HIS A 148 -38.66 -0.20 -3.59
CA HIS A 148 -37.79 0.62 -2.75
C HIS A 148 -37.58 2.04 -3.30
N PRO A 149 -38.65 2.84 -3.45
CA PRO A 149 -38.58 4.14 -4.13
C PRO A 149 -37.67 5.16 -3.43
N LYS A 150 -37.37 4.97 -2.14
CA LYS A 150 -36.44 5.82 -1.38
C LYS A 150 -35.03 5.80 -1.96
N PHE A 151 -34.63 4.72 -2.63
CA PHE A 151 -33.30 4.56 -3.23
C PHE A 151 -33.21 5.03 -4.68
N ALA A 152 -34.32 5.50 -5.29
CA ALA A 152 -34.37 5.83 -6.71
C ALA A 152 -33.44 6.97 -7.14
N ARG A 153 -33.00 7.82 -6.20
CA ARG A 153 -32.08 8.94 -6.47
C ARG A 153 -30.63 8.65 -6.14
N ASN A 154 -30.35 7.56 -5.42
CA ASN A 154 -29.00 7.24 -4.98
C ASN A 154 -28.08 6.96 -6.18
N PRO A 155 -26.82 7.42 -6.15
CA PRO A 155 -25.80 7.00 -7.10
C PRO A 155 -25.76 5.47 -7.25
N LEU A 156 -25.86 4.93 -8.46
CA LEU A 156 -25.82 3.49 -8.71
C LEU A 156 -24.50 3.08 -9.36
N TYR A 157 -23.85 2.07 -8.79
CA TYR A 157 -22.68 1.40 -9.34
C TYR A 157 -22.94 -0.10 -9.52
N ILE A 158 -22.52 -0.65 -10.65
CA ILE A 158 -22.57 -2.10 -10.91
C ILE A 158 -21.17 -2.68 -10.76
N ALA A 159 -21.00 -3.66 -9.89
CA ALA A 159 -19.71 -4.26 -9.57
C ALA A 159 -19.71 -5.77 -9.76
N GLY A 160 -18.53 -6.33 -10.01
CA GLY A 160 -18.35 -7.77 -9.99
C GLY A 160 -16.92 -8.22 -10.13
N ALA A 161 -16.70 -9.49 -9.82
CA ALA A 161 -15.37 -10.10 -9.80
C ALA A 161 -15.28 -11.30 -10.76
N SER A 162 -14.07 -11.61 -11.25
CA SER A 162 -13.81 -12.78 -12.09
C SER A 162 -14.72 -12.82 -13.33
N TYR A 163 -15.59 -13.83 -13.46
CA TYR A 163 -16.57 -13.94 -14.54
C TYR A 163 -17.54 -12.73 -14.62
N GLY A 164 -17.69 -11.97 -13.53
CA GLY A 164 -18.39 -10.69 -13.52
C GLY A 164 -17.90 -9.72 -14.61
N GLY A 165 -16.66 -9.86 -15.07
CA GLY A 165 -16.10 -9.14 -16.23
C GLY A 165 -16.90 -9.29 -17.54
N LYS A 166 -17.75 -10.30 -17.67
CA LYS A 166 -18.69 -10.49 -18.80
C LYS A 166 -20.04 -9.82 -18.56
N VAL A 167 -20.62 -10.09 -17.40
CA VAL A 167 -22.01 -9.72 -17.08
C VAL A 167 -22.14 -8.25 -16.70
N VAL A 168 -21.24 -7.71 -15.90
CA VAL A 168 -21.27 -6.32 -15.42
C VAL A 168 -21.30 -5.28 -16.55
N PRO A 169 -20.38 -5.30 -17.54
CA PRO A 169 -20.43 -4.31 -18.62
C PRO A 169 -21.65 -4.49 -19.54
N SER A 170 -22.08 -5.74 -19.77
CA SER A 170 -23.30 -6.04 -20.53
C SER A 170 -24.56 -5.50 -19.82
N LEU A 171 -24.71 -5.74 -18.51
CA LEU A 171 -25.78 -5.20 -17.68
C LEU A 171 -25.75 -3.67 -17.63
N THR A 172 -24.56 -3.07 -17.44
CA THR A 172 -24.40 -1.61 -17.42
C THR A 172 -24.91 -1.01 -18.74
N TRP A 173 -24.61 -1.65 -19.86
CA TRP A 173 -25.12 -1.25 -21.17
C TRP A 173 -26.64 -1.43 -21.31
N GLU A 174 -27.23 -2.50 -20.76
CA GLU A 174 -28.69 -2.66 -20.70
C GLU A 174 -29.37 -1.55 -19.89
N ILE A 175 -28.76 -1.09 -18.79
CA ILE A 175 -29.29 0.02 -17.97
C ILE A 175 -29.21 1.34 -18.74
N VAL A 176 -28.08 1.63 -19.41
CA VAL A 176 -27.93 2.83 -20.26
C VAL A 176 -29.04 2.89 -21.30
N LYS A 177 -29.22 1.81 -22.08
CA LYS A 177 -30.30 1.73 -23.08
C LYS A 177 -31.70 1.85 -22.46
N GLY A 178 -31.91 1.27 -21.28
CA GLY A 178 -33.17 1.36 -20.55
C GLY A 178 -33.52 2.78 -20.13
N ASN A 179 -32.54 3.50 -19.57
CA ASN A 179 -32.64 4.90 -19.19
C ASN A 179 -32.90 5.80 -20.42
N GLU A 180 -32.13 5.63 -21.50
CA GLU A 180 -32.30 6.40 -22.75
C GLU A 180 -33.68 6.18 -23.39
N ALA A 181 -34.21 4.95 -23.30
CA ALA A 181 -35.53 4.61 -23.82
C ALA A 181 -36.69 4.95 -22.86
N GLY A 182 -36.42 5.43 -21.63
CA GLY A 182 -37.44 5.71 -20.62
C GLY A 182 -38.18 4.47 -20.13
N ILE A 183 -37.53 3.30 -20.10
CA ILE A 183 -38.15 2.03 -19.72
C ILE A 183 -37.97 1.77 -18.21
N GLY A 184 -39.02 2.02 -17.43
CA GLY A 184 -39.04 1.78 -15.99
C GLY A 184 -38.54 2.97 -15.17
N PRO A 185 -38.22 2.78 -13.88
CA PRO A 185 -37.66 3.86 -13.05
C PRO A 185 -36.28 4.28 -13.57
N GLN A 186 -36.05 5.59 -13.67
CA GLN A 186 -34.75 6.15 -14.05
C GLN A 186 -33.70 5.76 -13.01
N MET A 187 -32.65 5.07 -13.44
CA MET A 187 -31.55 4.68 -12.55
C MET A 187 -30.44 5.74 -12.61
N ASN A 188 -30.02 6.26 -11.46
CA ASN A 188 -28.92 7.23 -11.35
C ASN A 188 -27.54 6.55 -11.49
N LEU A 189 -27.30 5.91 -12.64
CA LEU A 189 -26.08 5.15 -12.94
C LEU A 189 -24.86 6.08 -13.03
N GLN A 190 -23.86 5.85 -12.18
CA GLN A 190 -22.62 6.65 -12.12
C GLN A 190 -21.41 5.90 -12.68
N GLY A 191 -21.44 4.56 -12.67
CA GLY A 191 -20.28 3.79 -13.11
C GLY A 191 -20.36 2.30 -12.85
N TYR A 192 -19.24 1.62 -13.12
CA TYR A 192 -19.08 0.20 -12.85
C TYR A 192 -17.68 -0.14 -12.34
N ILE A 193 -17.58 -1.24 -11.58
CA ILE A 193 -16.36 -1.69 -10.91
C ILE A 193 -16.08 -3.15 -11.29
N LEU A 194 -14.83 -3.47 -11.61
CA LEU A 194 -14.40 -4.81 -11.96
C LEU A 194 -13.15 -5.24 -11.18
N VAL A 195 -13.21 -6.46 -10.63
CA VAL A 195 -12.12 -7.07 -9.86
C VAL A 195 -11.64 -8.32 -10.57
N ASN A 196 -10.36 -8.36 -10.96
CA ASN A 196 -9.74 -9.49 -11.67
C ASN A 196 -10.64 -10.02 -12.81
N PRO A 197 -11.07 -9.17 -13.77
CA PRO A 197 -12.18 -9.51 -14.65
C PRO A 197 -11.77 -10.38 -15.85
N ILE A 198 -12.54 -11.45 -16.08
CA ILE A 198 -12.52 -12.23 -17.32
C ILE A 198 -13.31 -11.46 -18.38
N THR A 199 -12.63 -10.93 -19.40
CA THR A 199 -13.27 -10.13 -20.47
C THR A 199 -13.29 -10.84 -21.81
N ALA A 200 -12.27 -11.66 -22.13
CA ALA A 200 -12.18 -12.39 -23.38
C ALA A 200 -11.39 -13.70 -23.22
N TRP A 201 -12.04 -14.84 -23.51
CA TRP A 201 -11.49 -16.17 -23.24
C TRP A 201 -10.14 -16.44 -23.88
N TYR A 202 -9.92 -15.91 -25.09
CA TYR A 202 -8.68 -16.12 -25.80
C TYR A 202 -7.48 -15.40 -25.16
N LEU A 203 -7.70 -14.34 -24.38
CA LEU A 203 -6.63 -13.58 -23.73
C LEU A 203 -6.19 -14.23 -22.41
N ASP A 204 -7.14 -14.77 -21.64
CA ASP A 204 -6.89 -15.29 -20.29
C ASP A 204 -5.94 -16.50 -20.29
N ASP A 205 -6.13 -17.45 -21.21
CA ASP A 205 -5.26 -18.63 -21.32
C ASP A 205 -3.88 -18.30 -21.90
N GLN A 206 -3.76 -17.22 -22.70
CA GLN A 206 -2.51 -16.84 -23.34
C GLN A 206 -1.52 -16.15 -22.39
N LYS A 207 -1.99 -15.58 -21.29
CA LYS A 207 -1.13 -14.72 -20.46
C LYS A 207 -0.63 -15.36 -19.18
N LYS A 208 -1.08 -16.57 -18.85
CA LYS A 208 -0.58 -17.33 -17.69
C LYS A 208 0.91 -17.65 -17.78
N VAL A 209 1.40 -18.07 -18.94
CA VAL A 209 2.84 -18.37 -19.16
C VAL A 209 3.68 -17.10 -19.05
N GLU A 210 3.22 -16.00 -19.63
CA GLU A 210 3.90 -14.69 -19.51
C GLU A 210 3.90 -14.19 -18.06
N TYR A 211 2.77 -14.31 -17.36
CA TYR A 211 2.65 -13.93 -15.97
C TYR A 211 3.58 -14.77 -15.09
N ALA A 212 3.54 -16.11 -15.20
CA ALA A 212 4.41 -17.02 -14.45
C ALA A 212 5.90 -16.68 -14.62
N HIS A 213 6.32 -16.26 -15.81
CA HIS A 213 7.69 -15.76 -16.03
C HIS A 213 7.96 -14.44 -15.31
N ARG A 214 7.05 -13.46 -15.39
CA ARG A 214 7.19 -12.13 -14.78
C ARG A 214 7.31 -12.16 -13.25
N ILE A 215 6.71 -13.15 -12.61
CA ILE A 215 6.77 -13.35 -11.15
C ILE A 215 7.71 -14.50 -10.76
N SER A 216 8.61 -14.91 -11.66
CA SER A 216 9.70 -15.85 -11.39
C SER A 216 9.27 -17.27 -11.02
N LEU A 217 8.09 -17.74 -11.46
CA LEU A 217 7.66 -19.13 -11.29
C LEU A 217 8.26 -20.09 -12.32
N ILE A 218 8.72 -19.56 -13.46
CA ILE A 218 9.38 -20.33 -14.52
C ILE A 218 10.66 -19.63 -14.99
N SER A 219 11.65 -20.41 -15.42
CA SER A 219 12.95 -19.88 -15.84
C SER A 219 12.90 -19.15 -17.18
N ASP A 220 13.87 -18.26 -17.41
CA ASP A 220 14.08 -17.59 -18.70
C ASP A 220 14.22 -18.57 -19.87
N GLU A 221 14.89 -19.71 -19.64
CA GLU A 221 15.09 -20.75 -20.66
C GLU A 221 13.77 -21.42 -21.02
N LEU A 222 12.96 -21.77 -20.00
CA LEU A 222 11.66 -22.39 -20.20
C LEU A 222 10.69 -21.43 -20.90
N TYR A 223 10.70 -20.15 -20.51
CA TYR A 223 9.89 -19.12 -21.15
C TYR A 223 10.28 -18.84 -22.61
N LYS A 224 11.58 -18.72 -22.90
CA LYS A 224 12.08 -18.55 -24.29
C LYS A 224 11.73 -19.76 -25.16
N SER A 225 11.85 -20.96 -24.60
CA SER A 225 11.46 -22.20 -25.27
C SER A 225 9.96 -22.24 -25.55
N ALA A 226 9.13 -21.87 -24.56
CA ALA A 226 7.68 -21.78 -24.72
C ALA A 226 7.29 -20.81 -25.82
N LYS A 227 7.87 -19.61 -25.84
CA LYS A 227 7.65 -18.59 -26.89
C LYS A 227 7.92 -19.15 -28.28
N LEU A 228 9.09 -19.77 -28.46
CA LEU A 228 9.54 -20.29 -29.75
C LEU A 228 8.69 -21.48 -30.21
N SER A 229 8.50 -22.47 -29.33
CA SER A 229 7.84 -23.72 -29.70
C SER A 229 6.33 -23.57 -29.84
N CYS A 230 5.70 -22.63 -29.13
CA CYS A 230 4.26 -22.40 -29.18
C CYS A 230 3.86 -21.17 -30.04
N ASN A 231 4.81 -20.53 -30.76
CA ASN A 231 4.57 -19.30 -31.53
C ASN A 231 3.81 -18.22 -30.76
N GLU A 232 4.17 -18.06 -29.47
CA GLU A 232 3.52 -17.16 -28.51
C GLU A 232 2.01 -17.41 -28.26
N ASP A 233 1.45 -18.52 -28.74
CA ASP A 233 0.09 -18.96 -28.45
C ASP A 233 0.13 -20.16 -27.50
N TYR A 234 -0.16 -19.95 -26.22
CA TYR A 234 -0.08 -21.01 -25.20
C TYR A 234 -1.41 -21.72 -24.94
N ARG A 235 -2.44 -21.47 -25.76
CA ARG A 235 -3.78 -22.06 -25.59
C ARG A 235 -3.76 -23.56 -25.87
N THR A 236 -4.66 -24.30 -25.24
CA THR A 236 -4.86 -25.74 -25.51
C THR A 236 -5.73 -25.97 -26.77
N ASN A 237 -5.32 -25.43 -27.92
CA ASN A 237 -6.02 -25.54 -29.21
C ASN A 237 -5.48 -26.70 -30.08
N GLU A 238 -6.17 -27.03 -31.19
CA GLU A 238 -5.76 -28.13 -32.09
C GLU A 238 -4.37 -27.93 -32.72
N ALA A 239 -3.98 -26.67 -32.97
CA ALA A 239 -2.67 -26.33 -33.51
C ALA A 239 -1.54 -26.69 -32.51
N ASN A 240 -1.74 -26.40 -31.22
CA ASN A 240 -0.79 -26.76 -30.17
C ASN A 240 -0.85 -28.24 -29.80
N LYS A 241 -2.04 -28.85 -29.79
CA LYS A 241 -2.21 -30.29 -29.54
C LYS A 241 -1.43 -31.17 -30.52
N SER A 242 -1.25 -30.71 -31.77
CA SER A 242 -0.45 -31.41 -32.78
C SER A 242 1.06 -31.09 -32.74
N ASN A 243 1.48 -30.08 -31.97
CA ASN A 243 2.88 -29.70 -31.76
C ASN A 243 3.45 -30.36 -30.49
N ALA A 244 4.10 -31.51 -30.67
CA ALA A 244 4.67 -32.29 -29.56
C ALA A 244 5.67 -31.49 -28.71
N GLN A 245 6.42 -30.57 -29.32
CA GLN A 245 7.41 -29.75 -28.62
C GLN A 245 6.75 -28.68 -27.74
N CYS A 246 5.74 -27.98 -28.27
CA CYS A 246 4.94 -27.03 -27.49
C CYS A 246 4.23 -27.73 -26.32
N ASN A 247 3.59 -28.88 -26.56
CA ASN A 247 2.89 -29.62 -25.50
C ASN A 247 3.82 -30.01 -24.35
N LYS A 248 5.02 -30.51 -24.66
CA LYS A 248 6.01 -30.87 -23.63
C LYS A 248 6.44 -29.65 -22.81
N ILE A 249 6.68 -28.51 -23.46
CA ILE A 249 7.07 -27.29 -22.75
C ILE A 249 5.93 -26.75 -21.89
N LEU A 250 4.68 -26.82 -22.37
CA LEU A 250 3.52 -26.42 -21.57
C LEU A 250 3.28 -27.36 -20.38
N GLU A 251 3.61 -28.65 -20.51
CA GLU A 251 3.62 -29.61 -19.40
C GLU A 251 4.70 -29.25 -18.37
N ASP A 252 5.92 -28.91 -18.82
CA ASP A 252 7.00 -28.45 -17.95
C ASP A 252 6.60 -27.15 -17.20
N VAL A 253 5.96 -26.20 -17.88
CA VAL A 253 5.41 -24.98 -17.25
C VAL A 253 4.31 -25.34 -16.24
N SER A 254 3.40 -26.25 -16.59
CA SER A 254 2.33 -26.73 -15.71
C SER A 254 2.91 -27.32 -14.43
N ASN A 255 3.93 -28.17 -14.54
CA ASN A 255 4.59 -28.79 -13.39
C ASN A 255 5.20 -27.77 -12.41
N CYS A 256 5.63 -26.60 -12.91
CA CYS A 256 6.13 -25.52 -12.06
C CYS A 256 5.02 -24.78 -11.29
N ILE A 257 3.87 -24.57 -11.93
CA ILE A 257 2.78 -23.75 -11.37
C ILE A 257 1.71 -24.58 -10.65
N ASP A 258 1.57 -25.86 -10.99
CA ASP A 258 0.55 -26.76 -10.47
C ASP A 258 0.56 -26.96 -8.96
N PRO A 259 1.70 -26.86 -8.25
CA PRO A 259 1.70 -26.90 -6.79
C PRO A 259 1.11 -25.65 -6.10
N LEU A 260 0.87 -24.54 -6.81
CA LEU A 260 0.52 -23.23 -6.26
C LEU A 260 -0.98 -22.91 -6.38
N GLU A 261 -1.56 -22.17 -5.45
CA GLU A 261 -2.96 -21.76 -5.50
C GLU A 261 -3.17 -20.72 -6.62
N ASP A 262 -4.00 -21.06 -7.62
CA ASP A 262 -4.25 -20.21 -8.78
C ASP A 262 -4.80 -18.83 -8.40
N GLN A 263 -5.52 -18.71 -7.29
CA GLN A 263 -6.07 -17.43 -6.80
C GLN A 263 -5.05 -16.57 -6.05
N HIS A 264 -3.93 -17.17 -5.61
CA HIS A 264 -2.87 -16.49 -4.87
C HIS A 264 -1.57 -17.31 -4.92
N VAL A 265 -0.69 -17.00 -5.88
CA VAL A 265 0.49 -17.82 -6.21
C VAL A 265 1.52 -18.02 -5.09
N LEU A 266 1.46 -17.21 -4.04
CA LEU A 266 2.33 -17.34 -2.86
C LEU A 266 1.85 -18.45 -1.91
N ASP A 267 0.60 -18.92 -2.07
CA ASP A 267 0.04 -20.01 -1.27
C ASP A 267 0.21 -21.35 -2.01
N PRO A 268 0.48 -22.46 -1.31
CA PRO A 268 0.42 -23.79 -1.89
C PRO A 268 -1.03 -24.23 -2.17
N LYS A 269 -1.25 -25.08 -3.18
CA LYS A 269 -2.57 -25.70 -3.39
C LYS A 269 -3.00 -26.50 -2.17
N CYS A 270 -4.24 -26.27 -1.76
CA CYS A 270 -4.90 -27.03 -0.72
C CYS A 270 -5.12 -28.49 -1.14
N THR A 271 -4.37 -29.44 -0.57
CA THR A 271 -4.64 -30.88 -0.70
C THR A 271 -5.36 -31.38 0.55
N HIS A 272 -6.32 -32.30 0.40
CA HIS A 272 -7.09 -32.88 1.51
C HIS A 272 -6.25 -33.58 2.61
N SER A 273 -4.93 -33.66 2.43
CA SER A 273 -3.95 -34.25 3.34
C SER A 273 -3.07 -33.23 4.08
N SER A 274 -3.34 -31.93 3.99
CA SER A 274 -2.58 -30.93 4.74
C SER A 274 -2.75 -31.14 6.26
N SER A 275 -1.61 -31.25 6.95
CA SER A 275 -1.47 -31.42 8.39
C SER A 275 -2.42 -30.51 9.19
N PRO A 276 -2.91 -30.93 10.39
CA PRO A 276 -3.84 -30.13 11.21
C PRO A 276 -3.38 -28.70 11.54
N ASN A 277 -2.10 -28.38 11.31
CA ASN A 277 -1.48 -27.09 11.63
C ASN A 277 -1.28 -26.16 10.41
N HIS A 278 -1.77 -26.49 9.22
CA HIS A 278 -1.65 -25.61 8.04
C HIS A 278 -3.01 -24.98 7.67
N TRP A 279 -3.08 -23.65 7.74
CA TRP A 279 -4.26 -22.89 7.30
C TRP A 279 -4.38 -22.95 5.77
N CYS A 280 -5.60 -23.14 5.27
CA CYS A 280 -5.89 -23.29 3.84
C CYS A 280 -7.22 -22.60 3.54
N ARG A 281 -7.27 -21.80 2.46
CA ARG A 281 -8.48 -21.07 1.99
C ARG A 281 -9.67 -21.99 1.68
N GLY A 282 -9.42 -23.27 1.42
CA GLY A 282 -10.45 -24.30 1.26
C GLY A 282 -11.30 -24.51 2.52
N ASN A 283 -10.74 -24.28 3.72
CA ASN A 283 -11.46 -24.42 4.99
C ASN A 283 -12.58 -23.37 5.12
N ASP A 284 -12.32 -22.12 4.72
CA ASP A 284 -13.30 -21.04 4.75
C ASP A 284 -14.51 -21.35 3.85
N ARG A 285 -14.26 -21.94 2.67
CA ARG A 285 -15.31 -22.38 1.75
C ARG A 285 -16.18 -23.49 2.36
N MET A 286 -15.59 -24.39 3.14
CA MET A 286 -16.32 -25.44 3.84
C MET A 286 -17.20 -24.87 4.96
N ILE A 287 -16.67 -23.92 5.73
CA ILE A 287 -17.41 -23.24 6.82
C ILE A 287 -18.61 -22.47 6.25
N ALA A 288 -18.40 -21.71 5.16
CA ALA A 288 -19.50 -20.99 4.49
C ALA A 288 -20.60 -21.96 4.01
N SER A 289 -20.22 -23.11 3.45
CA SER A 289 -21.17 -24.15 3.03
C SER A 289 -21.95 -24.74 4.21
N GLN A 290 -21.28 -25.04 5.33
CA GLN A 290 -21.94 -25.55 6.54
C GLN A 290 -22.93 -24.52 7.11
N TRP A 291 -22.53 -23.26 7.14
CA TRP A 291 -23.35 -22.17 7.67
C TRP A 291 -24.58 -21.91 6.78
N ALA A 292 -24.41 -21.76 5.46
CA ALA A 292 -25.51 -21.46 4.54
C ALA A 292 -26.50 -22.62 4.36
N ASN A 293 -26.08 -23.86 4.64
CA ASN A 293 -26.95 -25.04 4.66
C ASN A 293 -27.61 -25.30 6.02
N ASN A 294 -27.35 -24.48 7.04
CA ASN A 294 -28.06 -24.58 8.31
C ASN A 294 -29.50 -24.09 8.16
N ILE A 295 -30.47 -24.89 8.57
CA ILE A 295 -31.90 -24.56 8.41
C ILE A 295 -32.29 -23.27 9.15
N ASN A 296 -31.74 -23.02 10.34
CA ASN A 296 -32.02 -21.81 11.11
C ASN A 296 -31.45 -20.57 10.43
N VAL A 297 -30.33 -20.72 9.71
CA VAL A 297 -29.74 -19.64 8.90
C VAL A 297 -30.64 -19.35 7.70
N GLN A 298 -31.09 -20.38 6.99
CA GLN A 298 -31.99 -20.22 5.84
C GLN A 298 -33.32 -19.58 6.25
N GLU A 299 -33.89 -20.01 7.38
CA GLU A 299 -35.10 -19.40 7.95
C GLU A 299 -34.87 -17.93 8.30
N ALA A 300 -33.76 -17.60 8.98
CA ALA A 300 -33.41 -16.22 9.32
C ALA A 300 -33.18 -15.33 8.08
N LEU A 301 -32.71 -15.91 6.98
CA LEU A 301 -32.53 -15.22 5.69
C LEU A 301 -33.80 -15.22 4.82
N HIS A 302 -34.93 -15.75 5.30
CA HIS A 302 -36.18 -15.84 4.54
C HIS A 302 -36.08 -16.68 3.24
N VAL A 303 -35.20 -17.68 3.24
CA VAL A 303 -35.11 -18.66 2.15
C VAL A 303 -36.38 -19.51 2.15
N ARG A 304 -37.04 -19.65 0.99
CA ARG A 304 -38.31 -20.38 0.88
C ARG A 304 -38.07 -21.88 1.01
N GLU A 305 -38.67 -22.51 2.01
CA GLU A 305 -38.53 -23.96 2.23
C GLU A 305 -38.88 -24.78 0.97
N GLY A 306 -38.05 -25.79 0.68
CA GLY A 306 -38.26 -26.69 -0.46
C GLY A 306 -37.88 -26.13 -1.84
N THR A 307 -37.47 -24.86 -1.94
CA THR A 307 -37.03 -24.26 -3.23
C THR A 307 -35.60 -24.61 -3.59
N ILE A 308 -34.72 -24.78 -2.60
CA ILE A 308 -33.31 -25.17 -2.76
C ILE A 308 -33.04 -26.31 -1.77
N SER A 309 -32.55 -27.45 -2.27
CA SER A 309 -32.25 -28.63 -1.42
C SER A 309 -30.91 -28.52 -0.71
N GLN A 310 -29.95 -27.83 -1.32
CA GLN A 310 -28.62 -27.59 -0.79
C GLN A 310 -28.07 -26.30 -1.42
N TRP A 311 -27.61 -25.38 -0.59
CA TRP A 311 -26.84 -24.23 -1.03
C TRP A 311 -25.46 -24.69 -1.50
N ILE A 312 -25.09 -24.30 -2.72
CA ILE A 312 -23.81 -24.61 -3.34
C ILE A 312 -23.14 -23.29 -3.69
N ARG A 313 -21.92 -23.09 -3.18
CA ARG A 313 -21.15 -21.85 -3.37
C ARG A 313 -20.97 -21.49 -4.84
N CYS A 314 -20.52 -22.43 -5.66
CA CYS A 314 -20.36 -22.27 -7.10
C CYS A 314 -20.83 -23.51 -7.84
N ARG A 315 -21.82 -23.35 -8.70
CA ARG A 315 -22.36 -24.45 -9.50
C ARG A 315 -21.38 -24.89 -10.59
N GLY A 316 -21.45 -26.16 -11.00
CA GLY A 316 -20.68 -26.67 -12.15
C GLY A 316 -19.22 -27.00 -11.87
N HIS A 317 -18.72 -26.79 -10.64
CA HIS A 317 -17.32 -27.05 -10.27
C HIS A 317 -17.07 -28.52 -9.88
N ALA A 318 -18.05 -29.22 -9.31
CA ALA A 318 -17.93 -30.62 -8.96
C ALA A 318 -18.34 -31.52 -10.14
N LYS A 319 -17.63 -32.64 -10.36
CA LYS A 319 -17.99 -33.62 -11.40
C LYS A 319 -19.44 -34.14 -11.28
N SER A 320 -20.01 -34.10 -10.07
CA SER A 320 -21.39 -34.51 -9.78
C SER A 320 -22.43 -33.39 -9.91
N ASP A 321 -22.03 -32.13 -10.05
CA ASP A 321 -22.94 -30.99 -10.20
C ASP A 321 -22.92 -30.47 -11.64
N VAL A 322 -23.87 -30.92 -12.46
CA VAL A 322 -23.98 -30.49 -13.85
C VAL A 322 -24.75 -29.17 -13.91
N PHE A 323 -24.02 -28.07 -14.12
CA PHE A 323 -24.61 -26.74 -14.32
C PHE A 323 -24.52 -26.32 -15.79
N MET A 324 -25.64 -26.37 -16.49
CA MET A 324 -25.73 -25.99 -17.89
C MET A 324 -25.92 -24.47 -18.01
N TYR A 325 -24.83 -23.77 -18.29
CA TYR A 325 -24.80 -22.32 -18.49
C TYR A 325 -24.24 -22.00 -19.87
N ASN A 326 -24.99 -21.24 -20.67
CA ASN A 326 -24.58 -20.85 -22.03
C ASN A 326 -23.72 -19.58 -22.00
N LYS A 327 -22.43 -19.70 -22.32
CA LYS A 327 -21.48 -18.58 -22.37
C LYS A 327 -21.56 -17.87 -23.72
N ASP A 328 -22.62 -17.10 -23.94
CA ASP A 328 -22.95 -16.45 -25.21
C ASP A 328 -22.30 -15.07 -25.42
N ILE A 329 -21.48 -14.57 -24.48
CA ILE A 329 -20.63 -13.38 -24.65
C ILE A 329 -19.15 -13.79 -24.77
N ASP A 330 -18.69 -13.95 -26.01
CA ASP A 330 -17.29 -14.31 -26.32
C ASP A 330 -16.28 -13.27 -25.83
N SER A 331 -16.61 -11.97 -25.96
CA SER A 331 -15.80 -10.85 -25.48
C SER A 331 -16.71 -9.74 -24.96
N SER A 332 -16.42 -9.22 -23.77
CA SER A 332 -17.12 -8.06 -23.20
C SER A 332 -16.45 -6.71 -23.55
N ILE A 333 -15.32 -6.73 -24.27
CA ILE A 333 -14.58 -5.53 -24.68
C ILE A 333 -15.47 -4.57 -25.48
N ILE A 334 -16.37 -5.11 -26.32
CA ILE A 334 -17.31 -4.30 -27.11
C ILE A 334 -18.29 -3.49 -26.23
N TYR A 335 -18.71 -4.04 -25.09
CA TYR A 335 -19.55 -3.30 -24.14
C TYR A 335 -18.75 -2.20 -23.46
N HIS A 336 -17.50 -2.47 -23.07
CA HIS A 336 -16.61 -1.44 -22.54
C HIS A 336 -16.41 -0.30 -23.55
N GLN A 337 -16.15 -0.61 -24.83
CA GLN A 337 -16.02 0.37 -25.92
C GLN A 337 -17.29 1.21 -26.11
N ASN A 338 -18.47 0.62 -25.99
CA ASN A 338 -19.71 1.40 -26.03
C ASN A 338 -19.84 2.30 -24.80
N LEU A 339 -19.48 1.80 -23.62
CA LEU A 339 -19.58 2.53 -22.35
C LEU A 339 -18.58 3.70 -22.26
N THR A 340 -17.48 3.71 -23.00
CA THR A 340 -16.56 4.87 -23.04
C THR A 340 -17.21 6.12 -23.65
N THR A 341 -18.31 5.96 -24.39
CA THR A 341 -19.08 7.09 -24.97
C THR A 341 -20.05 7.74 -23.99
N GLN A 342 -20.21 7.15 -22.80
CA GLN A 342 -21.14 7.58 -21.76
C GLN A 342 -20.40 8.31 -20.64
N PRO A 343 -21.04 9.24 -19.92
CA PRO A 343 -20.43 9.98 -18.80
C PRO A 343 -20.37 9.11 -17.53
N LEU A 344 -19.81 7.91 -17.65
CA LEU A 344 -19.72 6.91 -16.58
C LEU A 344 -18.27 6.72 -16.13
N ARG A 345 -18.08 6.43 -14.84
CA ARG A 345 -16.77 6.05 -14.31
C ARG A 345 -16.59 4.53 -14.35
N ALA A 346 -15.42 4.08 -14.77
CA ALA A 346 -15.00 2.69 -14.66
C ALA A 346 -13.84 2.57 -13.66
N LEU A 347 -13.93 1.65 -12.70
CA LEU A 347 -12.80 1.25 -11.86
C LEU A 347 -12.49 -0.23 -12.13
N ILE A 348 -11.31 -0.51 -12.66
CA ILE A 348 -10.86 -1.87 -12.94
C ILE A 348 -9.58 -2.09 -12.16
N PHE A 349 -9.58 -3.07 -11.26
CA PHE A 349 -8.38 -3.43 -10.50
C PHE A 349 -8.15 -4.93 -10.54
N SER A 350 -6.90 -5.33 -10.31
CA SER A 350 -6.49 -6.73 -10.34
C SER A 350 -5.49 -6.97 -9.22
N GLY A 351 -5.71 -8.02 -8.43
CA GLY A 351 -4.70 -8.53 -7.50
C GLY A 351 -3.47 -9.01 -8.29
N ASP A 352 -2.28 -8.53 -7.94
CA ASP A 352 -1.04 -8.79 -8.66
C ASP A 352 -0.48 -10.21 -8.46
N GLN A 353 -1.02 -10.95 -7.48
CA GLN A 353 -0.71 -12.35 -7.18
C GLN A 353 -1.76 -13.35 -7.72
N ASP A 354 -2.80 -12.90 -8.43
CA ASP A 354 -3.81 -13.80 -9.02
C ASP A 354 -3.35 -14.37 -10.36
N MET A 355 -3.22 -15.69 -10.45
CA MET A 355 -2.92 -16.41 -11.69
C MET A 355 -4.17 -16.90 -12.41
N SER A 356 -5.33 -16.91 -11.74
CA SER A 356 -6.62 -17.28 -12.34
C SER A 356 -6.99 -16.26 -13.41
N VAL A 357 -6.82 -14.97 -13.10
CA VAL A 357 -6.96 -13.85 -14.04
C VAL A 357 -5.77 -12.89 -13.88
N PRO A 358 -4.63 -13.17 -14.54
CA PRO A 358 -3.43 -12.34 -14.39
C PRO A 358 -3.66 -10.88 -14.75
N TYR A 359 -3.12 -9.94 -13.95
CA TYR A 359 -3.26 -8.50 -14.22
C TYR A 359 -2.76 -8.10 -15.62
N VAL A 360 -1.77 -8.82 -16.16
CA VAL A 360 -1.26 -8.61 -17.53
C VAL A 360 -2.33 -8.82 -18.61
N THR A 361 -3.31 -9.68 -18.35
CA THR A 361 -4.50 -9.85 -19.19
C THR A 361 -5.38 -8.62 -19.12
N THR A 362 -5.63 -8.12 -17.91
CA THR A 362 -6.40 -6.88 -17.69
C THR A 362 -5.80 -5.71 -18.46
N LEU A 363 -4.48 -5.52 -18.36
CA LEU A 363 -3.77 -4.47 -19.08
C LEU A 363 -3.86 -4.62 -20.61
N LYS A 364 -3.89 -5.86 -21.10
CA LYS A 364 -3.91 -6.13 -22.54
C LYS A 364 -5.22 -5.65 -23.17
N TRP A 365 -6.36 -6.00 -22.59
CA TRP A 365 -7.66 -5.60 -23.17
C TRP A 365 -7.98 -4.13 -22.90
N ILE A 366 -7.52 -3.54 -21.78
CA ILE A 366 -7.68 -2.09 -21.54
C ILE A 366 -7.01 -1.27 -22.65
N LYS A 367 -5.85 -1.72 -23.14
CA LYS A 367 -5.18 -1.09 -24.30
C LYS A 367 -6.00 -1.18 -25.59
N GLU A 368 -6.87 -2.18 -25.74
CA GLU A 368 -7.76 -2.34 -26.89
C GLU A 368 -8.96 -1.36 -26.86
N LEU A 369 -9.20 -0.68 -25.74
CA LEU A 369 -10.22 0.37 -25.66
C LEU A 369 -9.79 1.66 -26.36
N ASN A 370 -8.49 1.82 -26.69
CA ASN A 370 -7.93 3.00 -27.33
C ASN A 370 -8.28 4.33 -26.63
N ILE A 371 -8.37 4.29 -25.30
CA ILE A 371 -8.57 5.47 -24.46
C ILE A 371 -7.21 6.12 -24.24
N ALA A 372 -7.10 7.43 -24.50
CA ALA A 372 -5.89 8.17 -24.19
C ALA A 372 -5.67 8.14 -22.68
N PRO A 373 -4.54 7.59 -22.19
CA PRO A 373 -4.23 7.69 -20.78
C PRO A 373 -4.03 9.16 -20.41
N ASN A 374 -4.47 9.56 -19.21
CA ASN A 374 -4.05 10.83 -18.64
C ASN A 374 -2.51 10.83 -18.50
N ASP A 375 -1.89 12.01 -18.40
CA ASP A 375 -0.43 12.20 -18.30
C ASP A 375 0.24 11.40 -17.15
N ASP A 376 -0.55 10.83 -16.24
CA ASP A 376 -0.16 10.02 -15.07
C ASP A 376 -0.40 8.50 -15.28
N TYR A 377 0.12 7.92 -16.37
CA TYR A 377 -0.27 6.59 -16.85
C TYR A 377 -0.01 5.42 -15.87
N TRP A 378 0.92 5.55 -14.92
CA TRP A 378 1.24 4.52 -13.92
C TRP A 378 1.80 5.18 -12.65
N LYS A 379 0.96 5.32 -11.63
CA LYS A 379 1.38 5.72 -10.28
C LYS A 379 1.02 4.62 -9.28
N PRO A 380 1.86 4.38 -8.27
CA PRO A 380 1.43 3.64 -7.10
C PRO A 380 0.24 4.36 -6.46
N TRP A 381 -0.69 3.60 -5.89
CA TRP A 381 -1.76 4.11 -5.06
C TRP A 381 -1.57 3.50 -3.66
N TYR A 382 -1.80 4.31 -2.63
CA TYR A 382 -1.43 3.95 -1.28
C TYR A 382 -2.69 3.83 -0.42
N LEU A 383 -2.73 2.78 0.40
CA LEU A 383 -3.70 2.69 1.49
C LEU A 383 -3.22 3.63 2.60
N ASN A 384 -4.14 4.34 3.27
CA ASN A 384 -3.84 5.22 4.41
C ASN A 384 -2.97 4.47 5.42
N ASN A 385 -1.65 4.71 5.35
CA ASN A 385 -0.53 4.36 6.23
C ASN A 385 0.82 4.26 5.47
N GLY A 386 0.81 4.27 4.12
CA GLY A 386 1.91 4.78 3.27
C GLY A 386 3.32 4.26 3.55
N GLN A 387 3.46 3.01 4.00
CA GLN A 387 4.74 2.41 4.36
C GLN A 387 5.06 1.27 3.40
N VAL A 388 6.23 1.34 2.76
CA VAL A 388 6.69 0.36 1.77
C VAL A 388 8.14 0.03 2.05
N SER A 389 8.50 -1.24 2.11
CA SER A 389 9.90 -1.68 2.15
C SER A 389 10.19 -2.66 1.02
N GLY A 390 11.46 -2.72 0.62
CA GLY A 390 11.87 -3.60 -0.47
C GLY A 390 13.31 -3.37 -0.90
N TYR A 391 13.64 -3.85 -2.08
CA TYR A 391 15.00 -3.79 -2.63
C TYR A 391 15.02 -3.11 -3.99
N ILE A 392 16.09 -2.36 -4.25
CA ILE A 392 16.44 -1.90 -5.60
C ILE A 392 17.84 -2.39 -5.92
N GLY A 393 17.96 -3.07 -7.06
CA GLY A 393 19.24 -3.48 -7.63
C GLY A 393 19.97 -2.30 -8.26
N VAL A 394 21.28 -2.21 -7.99
CA VAL A 394 22.20 -1.19 -8.53
C VAL A 394 23.52 -1.84 -8.94
N GLY A 395 24.25 -1.22 -9.86
CA GLY A 395 25.45 -1.80 -10.48
C GLY A 395 25.19 -2.43 -11.85
N LYS A 396 26.27 -2.82 -12.56
CA LYS A 396 26.20 -3.17 -14.00
C LYS A 396 25.33 -4.39 -14.32
N GLY A 397 25.14 -5.27 -13.35
CA GLY A 397 24.25 -6.43 -13.42
C GLY A 397 23.32 -6.51 -12.20
N GLU A 398 23.02 -5.38 -11.56
CA GLU A 398 22.20 -5.29 -10.35
C GLU A 398 22.69 -6.18 -9.20
N GLU A 399 23.99 -6.45 -9.15
CA GLU A 399 24.60 -7.32 -8.15
C GLU A 399 24.49 -6.79 -6.72
N VAL A 400 24.31 -5.48 -6.53
CA VAL A 400 24.08 -4.85 -5.23
C VAL A 400 22.59 -4.58 -5.03
N GLN A 401 22.02 -5.12 -3.96
CA GLN A 401 20.61 -4.99 -3.62
C GLN A 401 20.48 -4.10 -2.38
N LEU A 402 20.07 -2.85 -2.57
CA LEU A 402 19.89 -1.89 -1.48
C LEU A 402 18.47 -1.99 -0.91
N PHE A 403 18.38 -2.29 0.39
CA PHE A 403 17.13 -2.29 1.13
C PHE A 403 16.70 -0.85 1.42
N TYR A 404 15.42 -0.57 1.21
CA TYR A 404 14.80 0.70 1.55
C TYR A 404 13.52 0.51 2.34
N TYR A 405 13.17 1.55 3.09
CA TYR A 405 11.89 1.69 3.78
C TYR A 405 11.37 3.11 3.52
N LEU A 406 10.38 3.23 2.65
CA LEU A 406 9.65 4.46 2.38
C LEU A 406 8.50 4.62 3.37
N ILE A 407 8.40 5.79 3.99
CA ILE A 407 7.32 6.20 4.87
C ILE A 407 6.76 7.51 4.36
N GLU A 408 5.51 7.49 3.93
CA GLU A 408 4.84 8.65 3.37
C GLU A 408 4.45 9.71 4.40
N SER A 409 4.19 10.91 3.90
CA SER A 409 3.69 12.01 4.70
C SER A 409 2.26 11.74 5.19
N ASN A 410 1.99 12.03 6.47
CA ASN A 410 0.67 12.02 7.07
C ASN A 410 -0.17 13.26 6.70
N ARG A 411 0.45 14.29 6.08
CA ARG A 411 -0.25 15.53 5.69
C ARG A 411 -0.77 15.43 4.26
N ASP A 412 0.12 15.44 3.28
CA ASP A 412 -0.24 15.24 1.87
C ASP A 412 0.95 14.59 1.14
N PRO A 413 0.99 13.26 1.01
CA PRO A 413 2.17 12.58 0.44
C PRO A 413 2.39 12.87 -1.04
N GLU A 414 1.42 13.40 -1.78
CA GLU A 414 1.60 13.77 -3.19
C GLU A 414 2.35 15.09 -3.37
N THR A 415 2.14 16.04 -2.45
CA THR A 415 2.71 17.39 -2.55
C THR A 415 3.82 17.65 -1.53
N ASP A 416 3.87 16.86 -0.45
CA ASP A 416 4.91 16.95 0.55
C ASP A 416 6.26 16.45 0.01
N PRO A 417 7.36 17.06 0.44
CA PRO A 417 8.67 16.76 -0.12
C PRO A 417 9.12 15.34 0.20
N LEU A 418 9.83 14.74 -0.76
CA LEU A 418 10.57 13.50 -0.57
C LEU A 418 11.96 13.78 -0.01
N MET A 419 12.25 13.17 1.13
CA MET A 419 13.54 13.21 1.82
C MET A 419 14.16 11.81 1.81
N LEU A 420 15.45 11.68 1.47
CA LEU A 420 16.18 10.47 1.85
C LEU A 420 16.78 10.68 3.22
N TRP A 421 16.76 9.60 3.99
CA TRP A 421 17.58 9.47 5.18
C TRP A 421 18.71 8.47 4.93
N LEU A 422 19.95 8.93 5.15
CA LEU A 422 21.15 8.11 5.20
C LEU A 422 21.74 8.15 6.60
N THR A 423 21.94 6.97 7.19
CA THR A 423 22.67 6.86 8.45
C THR A 423 24.15 6.60 8.17
N GLY A 424 25.02 7.22 8.97
CA GLY A 424 26.47 7.14 8.79
C GLY A 424 27.12 5.85 9.31
N GLY A 425 28.27 5.98 9.96
CA GLY A 425 29.03 4.86 10.54
C GLY A 425 30.47 4.78 10.01
N PRO A 426 30.70 4.45 8.72
CA PRO A 426 29.79 3.85 7.72
C PRO A 426 29.31 2.44 8.10
N GLY A 427 28.23 1.97 7.48
CA GLY A 427 27.70 0.62 7.70
C GLY A 427 26.60 0.52 8.76
N CYS A 428 26.05 1.64 9.25
CA CYS A 428 24.96 1.65 10.20
C CYS A 428 23.59 1.76 9.52
N THR A 429 22.62 1.01 10.04
CA THR A 429 21.25 0.93 9.54
C THR A 429 20.45 2.23 9.71
N SER A 430 19.69 2.58 8.67
CA SER A 430 18.68 3.64 8.70
C SER A 430 17.41 3.29 9.48
N LEU A 431 17.23 2.04 9.90
CA LEU A 431 16.18 1.67 10.86
C LEU A 431 16.42 2.32 12.23
N SER A 432 17.67 2.66 12.58
CA SER A 432 17.99 3.42 13.79
C SER A 432 17.26 4.77 13.80
N ALA A 433 17.18 5.43 12.65
CA ALA A 433 16.51 6.71 12.52
C ALA A 433 14.99 6.61 12.68
N ILE A 434 14.41 5.49 12.22
CA ILE A 434 12.99 5.20 12.38
C ILE A 434 12.65 5.08 13.87
N PHE A 435 13.35 4.20 14.60
CA PHE A 435 12.92 3.78 15.93
C PHE A 435 13.60 4.52 17.10
N PHE A 436 14.82 5.03 16.94
CA PHE A 436 15.60 5.66 18.01
C PHE A 436 15.74 7.16 17.86
N GLU A 437 16.04 7.62 16.65
CA GLU A 437 16.24 9.05 16.42
C GLU A 437 14.91 9.81 16.30
N HIS A 438 13.78 9.11 16.53
CA HIS A 438 12.42 9.67 16.53
C HIS A 438 12.05 10.38 15.22
N ILE A 439 12.61 9.93 14.09
CA ILE A 439 12.29 10.48 12.76
C ILE A 439 11.12 9.72 12.16
N GLY A 440 11.11 8.39 12.30
CA GLY A 440 10.03 7.53 11.85
C GLY A 440 8.77 7.60 12.73
N PRO A 441 7.63 7.06 12.25
CA PRO A 441 6.34 7.14 12.91
C PRO A 441 6.19 6.18 14.10
N LEU A 442 7.16 5.28 14.30
CA LEU A 442 7.12 4.21 15.30
C LEU A 442 8.32 4.31 16.23
N SER A 443 8.12 3.99 17.50
CA SER A 443 9.20 3.77 18.47
C SER A 443 8.93 2.47 19.25
N PHE A 444 9.94 1.92 19.90
CA PHE A 444 9.74 0.77 20.77
C PHE A 444 9.08 1.17 22.10
N ASN A 445 8.16 0.34 22.59
CA ASN A 445 7.73 0.38 23.97
C ASN A 445 8.70 -0.45 24.81
N TYR A 446 9.48 0.22 25.64
CA TYR A 446 10.53 -0.39 26.46
C TYR A 446 10.01 -1.06 27.74
N THR A 447 8.71 -0.95 28.02
CA THR A 447 8.11 -1.50 29.23
C THR A 447 8.04 -3.01 29.16
N GLY A 448 8.64 -3.70 30.14
CA GLY A 448 8.57 -5.16 30.25
C GLY A 448 9.48 -5.95 29.31
N VAL A 449 10.38 -5.29 28.56
CA VAL A 449 11.38 -5.95 27.71
C VAL A 449 12.65 -6.19 28.52
N TYR A 450 12.96 -7.47 28.80
CA TYR A 450 14.12 -7.87 29.59
C TYR A 450 15.07 -8.76 28.77
N PHE A 451 16.34 -8.36 28.72
CA PHE A 451 17.42 -9.17 28.17
C PHE A 451 18.17 -9.86 29.30
N ASN A 452 18.11 -11.18 29.36
CA ASN A 452 18.85 -11.96 30.33
C ASN A 452 20.32 -12.06 29.88
N ARG A 453 21.17 -11.25 30.51
CA ARG A 453 22.59 -11.16 30.16
C ARG A 453 23.39 -12.42 30.50
N THR A 454 22.93 -13.23 31.45
CA THR A 454 23.62 -14.47 31.87
C THR A 454 23.43 -15.57 30.84
N THR A 455 22.24 -15.68 30.27
CA THR A 455 21.90 -16.66 29.24
C THR A 455 22.05 -16.12 27.83
N SER A 456 22.23 -14.80 27.67
CA SER A 456 22.21 -14.09 26.39
C SER A 456 20.90 -14.32 25.61
N THR A 457 19.78 -14.42 26.34
CA THR A 457 18.44 -14.66 25.77
C THR A 457 17.46 -13.55 26.14
N TRP A 458 16.49 -13.31 25.28
CA TRP A 458 15.36 -12.44 25.58
C TRP A 458 14.33 -13.18 26.43
N GLU A 459 13.74 -12.48 27.41
CA GLU A 459 12.63 -13.02 28.21
C GLU A 459 11.26 -12.76 27.54
N THR A 460 11.24 -11.92 26.50
CA THR A 460 10.07 -11.56 25.68
C THR A 460 10.40 -11.72 24.19
N ASP A 461 9.54 -12.40 23.43
CA ASP A 461 9.80 -12.79 22.03
C ASP A 461 9.85 -11.62 21.04
N LEU A 462 9.04 -10.57 21.20
CA LEU A 462 9.02 -9.41 20.30
C LEU A 462 8.65 -8.11 21.04
N PRO A 463 9.43 -7.03 20.93
CA PRO A 463 9.11 -5.76 21.58
C PRO A 463 7.92 -5.07 20.89
N ALA A 464 6.98 -4.54 21.68
CA ALA A 464 5.83 -3.80 21.16
C ALA A 464 6.25 -2.45 20.55
N LEU A 465 5.55 -2.03 19.48
CA LEU A 465 5.72 -0.72 18.86
C LEU A 465 4.63 0.25 19.36
N GLN A 466 4.98 1.53 19.42
CA GLN A 466 4.06 2.63 19.73
C GLN A 466 4.25 3.79 18.76
N LEU A 467 3.23 4.64 18.60
CA LEU A 467 3.32 5.81 17.74
C LEU A 467 4.28 6.86 18.29
N ASN A 468 5.10 7.43 17.41
CA ASN A 468 5.98 8.54 17.70
C ASN A 468 5.27 9.88 17.41
N PRO A 469 4.93 10.70 18.43
CA PRO A 469 4.25 11.98 18.22
C PRO A 469 5.14 13.04 17.55
N TYR A 470 6.44 12.80 17.41
CA TYR A 470 7.42 13.73 16.85
C TYR A 470 7.99 13.29 15.50
N SER A 471 7.35 12.35 14.82
CA SER A 471 7.81 11.88 13.51
C SER A 471 7.83 12.98 12.46
N TRP A 472 8.88 12.97 11.65
CA TRP A 472 9.08 13.89 10.53
C TRP A 472 8.14 13.57 9.36
N ASN A 473 7.60 12.35 9.31
CA ASN A 473 6.59 11.97 8.34
C ASN A 473 5.28 12.76 8.51
N LYS A 474 5.17 13.67 9.49
CA LYS A 474 4.05 14.62 9.57
C LYS A 474 4.04 15.67 8.46
N VAL A 475 5.16 15.91 7.78
CA VAL A 475 5.30 16.96 6.77
C VAL A 475 6.18 16.58 5.57
N ALA A 476 6.61 15.32 5.47
CA ALA A 476 7.50 14.85 4.41
C ALA A 476 7.33 13.35 4.16
N ASN A 477 7.53 12.93 2.92
CA ASN A 477 7.79 11.54 2.58
C ASN A 477 9.25 11.24 2.89
N ILE A 478 9.55 10.15 3.59
CA ILE A 478 10.89 9.82 4.04
C ILE A 478 11.28 8.44 3.54
N LEU A 479 12.31 8.39 2.72
CA LEU A 479 12.93 7.17 2.21
C LEU A 479 14.16 6.85 3.06
N PHE A 480 14.07 5.85 3.91
CA PHE A 480 15.19 5.34 4.68
C PHE A 480 15.94 4.31 3.83
N LEU A 481 17.19 4.60 3.48
CA LEU A 481 18.01 3.71 2.66
C LEU A 481 19.13 3.10 3.49
N GLU A 482 19.30 1.79 3.40
CA GLU A 482 20.44 1.10 4.01
C GLU A 482 21.59 1.00 3.00
N SER A 483 22.58 1.88 3.17
CA SER A 483 23.75 1.98 2.30
C SER A 483 24.98 2.27 3.17
N PRO A 484 26.19 1.78 2.82
CA PRO A 484 26.56 0.97 1.65
C PRO A 484 26.07 -0.49 1.69
N VAL A 485 26.26 -1.24 0.60
CA VAL A 485 26.00 -2.68 0.50
C VAL A 485 26.56 -3.47 1.70
N GLY A 486 25.77 -4.36 2.31
CA GLY A 486 26.12 -5.05 3.55
C GLY A 486 25.70 -4.31 4.84
N THR A 487 25.09 -3.12 4.71
CA THR A 487 24.43 -2.41 5.80
C THR A 487 23.03 -2.97 6.01
N GLY A 488 22.70 -3.34 7.25
CA GLY A 488 21.36 -3.83 7.60
C GLY A 488 20.92 -5.04 6.78
N PHE A 489 19.83 -4.89 6.03
CA PHE A 489 19.26 -5.89 5.12
C PHE A 489 19.79 -5.78 3.68
N SER A 490 20.58 -4.75 3.34
CA SER A 490 21.21 -4.62 2.02
C SER A 490 22.31 -5.66 1.82
N TYR A 491 22.36 -6.27 0.64
CA TYR A 491 23.28 -7.38 0.34
C TYR A 491 23.79 -7.34 -1.10
N SER A 492 24.79 -8.18 -1.39
CA SER A 492 25.28 -8.41 -2.76
C SER A 492 25.12 -9.88 -3.14
N THR A 493 24.84 -10.12 -4.44
CA THR A 493 24.77 -11.47 -5.04
C THR A 493 26.16 -12.04 -5.37
N THR A 494 27.20 -11.21 -5.34
CA THR A 494 28.61 -11.61 -5.56
C THR A 494 29.49 -11.19 -4.39
N ALA A 495 30.57 -11.92 -4.14
CA ALA A 495 31.50 -11.60 -3.05
C ALA A 495 32.28 -10.31 -3.32
N GLU A 496 32.61 -10.05 -4.60
CA GLU A 496 33.38 -8.90 -5.04
C GLU A 496 32.64 -7.58 -4.84
N SER A 497 31.32 -7.59 -5.00
CA SER A 497 30.52 -6.35 -4.92
C SER A 497 30.20 -5.92 -3.49
N TYR A 498 30.71 -6.61 -2.47
CA TYR A 498 30.74 -6.11 -1.09
C TYR A 498 31.87 -5.08 -0.86
N TYR A 499 32.89 -5.02 -1.73
CA TYR A 499 33.96 -4.03 -1.63
C TYR A 499 33.52 -2.71 -2.27
N THR A 500 33.57 -1.61 -1.52
CA THR A 500 33.11 -0.30 -1.98
C THR A 500 33.90 0.85 -1.35
N ASP A 501 33.63 2.08 -1.79
CA ASP A 501 34.26 3.31 -1.30
C ASP A 501 33.26 4.49 -1.33
N ASP A 502 33.68 5.68 -0.89
CA ASP A 502 32.82 6.86 -0.83
C ASP A 502 32.19 7.22 -2.20
N ILE A 503 32.97 7.11 -3.27
CA ILE A 503 32.54 7.48 -4.64
C ILE A 503 31.60 6.43 -5.18
N ASN A 504 31.96 5.15 -5.07
CA ASN A 504 31.16 4.05 -5.56
C ASN A 504 29.83 3.92 -4.79
N SER A 505 29.86 4.08 -3.46
CA SER A 505 28.65 4.13 -2.63
C SER A 505 27.76 5.31 -3.03
N SER A 506 28.34 6.50 -3.24
CA SER A 506 27.58 7.66 -3.72
C SER A 506 27.00 7.46 -5.12
N ASN A 507 27.71 6.77 -6.02
CA ASN A 507 27.21 6.43 -7.36
C ASN A 507 26.08 5.39 -7.32
N GLN A 508 26.20 4.35 -6.50
CA GLN A 508 25.15 3.35 -6.26
C GLN A 508 23.90 4.00 -5.68
N ILE A 509 24.11 4.90 -4.72
CA ILE A 509 23.04 5.73 -4.19
C ILE A 509 22.47 6.59 -5.31
N TYR A 510 23.28 7.33 -6.08
CA TYR A 510 22.79 8.15 -7.19
C TYR A 510 22.04 7.33 -8.24
N GLU A 511 22.44 6.10 -8.55
CA GLU A 511 21.71 5.17 -9.43
C GLU A 511 20.35 4.77 -8.81
N PHE A 512 20.35 4.50 -7.50
CA PHE A 512 19.13 4.35 -6.72
C PHE A 512 18.28 5.64 -6.76
N LEU A 513 18.89 6.84 -6.83
CA LEU A 513 18.28 8.18 -6.85
C LEU A 513 18.15 8.90 -8.18
N GLN A 514 18.46 8.28 -9.30
CA GLN A 514 17.75 8.65 -10.53
C GLN A 514 16.24 8.34 -10.38
N LYS A 515 15.85 8.01 -9.13
CA LYS A 515 14.59 7.87 -8.43
C LYS A 515 14.45 8.75 -7.08
N GLY A 516 15.35 9.72 -6.71
CA GLY A 516 15.25 11.00 -5.85
C GLY A 516 15.79 11.17 -4.36
N TYR A 517 16.43 12.34 -3.87
CA TYR A 517 16.58 12.83 -2.41
C TYR A 517 17.28 14.16 -1.86
N VAL A 518 17.49 14.29 -0.47
CA VAL A 518 18.24 15.26 0.46
C VAL A 518 19.01 14.59 1.70
N LEU A 519 19.84 15.30 2.54
CA LEU A 519 20.79 14.85 3.64
C LEU A 519 20.72 15.61 5.03
N GLY A 520 21.29 15.06 6.14
CA GLY A 520 21.41 15.70 7.49
C GLY A 520 22.63 15.26 8.37
N SER A 521 23.06 16.12 9.32
CA SER A 521 24.22 15.99 10.27
C SER A 521 25.53 15.37 9.74
N PRO A 522 26.21 16.02 8.79
CA PRO A 522 27.36 15.42 8.10
C PRO A 522 28.69 15.60 8.85
N VAL A 523 29.53 14.56 8.84
CA VAL A 523 30.99 14.73 8.97
C VAL A 523 31.48 15.35 7.66
N SER A 524 32.22 16.46 7.75
CA SER A 524 32.46 17.30 6.57
C SER A 524 33.93 17.44 6.21
N ASP A 525 34.81 17.56 7.21
CA ASP A 525 36.24 17.82 7.05
C ASP A 525 37.01 17.31 8.29
N PRO A 526 37.05 15.96 8.47
CA PRO A 526 37.51 15.29 9.70
C PRO A 526 38.94 15.66 10.11
N ASP A 527 39.83 15.81 9.13
CA ASP A 527 41.27 15.97 9.37
C ASP A 527 41.69 17.42 9.67
N GLU A 528 40.77 18.39 9.52
CA GLU A 528 41.09 19.81 9.68
C GLU A 528 39.98 20.57 10.46
N SER A 529 38.83 20.86 9.84
CA SER A 529 37.80 21.69 10.48
C SER A 529 37.14 20.99 11.67
N ASP A 530 36.85 19.69 11.56
CA ASP A 530 36.18 18.94 12.62
C ASP A 530 37.14 18.68 13.80
N LEU A 531 38.41 18.34 13.53
CA LEU A 531 39.46 18.17 14.55
C LEU A 531 39.73 19.47 15.33
N ILE A 532 39.90 20.60 14.63
CA ILE A 532 40.09 21.92 15.27
C ILE A 532 38.81 22.35 16.01
N GLY A 533 37.64 22.00 15.47
CA GLY A 533 36.34 22.18 16.12
C GLY A 533 36.29 21.52 17.49
N ARG A 534 36.70 20.25 17.58
CA ARG A 534 36.77 19.49 18.83
C ARG A 534 37.60 20.18 19.91
N ILE A 535 38.82 20.61 19.58
CA ILE A 535 39.74 21.29 20.53
C ILE A 535 39.11 22.59 21.07
N ASN A 536 38.53 23.41 20.20
CA ASN A 536 37.88 24.66 20.62
C ASN A 536 36.60 24.42 21.42
N PHE A 537 35.82 23.39 21.06
CA PHE A 537 34.59 23.04 21.74
C PHE A 537 34.85 22.60 23.18
N VAL A 538 35.80 21.68 23.41
CA VAL A 538 36.12 21.17 24.76
C VAL A 538 36.65 22.26 25.68
N HIS A 539 37.38 23.25 25.16
CA HIS A 539 37.77 24.44 25.93
C HIS A 539 36.55 25.29 26.30
N ARG A 540 35.66 25.57 25.34
CA ARG A 540 34.45 26.40 25.54
C ARG A 540 33.42 25.79 26.49
N VAL A 541 33.43 24.46 26.65
CA VAL A 541 32.58 23.74 27.63
C VAL A 541 33.35 23.39 28.92
N SER A 542 34.52 24.01 29.14
CA SER A 542 35.33 23.89 30.36
C SER A 542 35.87 22.48 30.65
N LEU A 543 36.05 21.66 29.62
CA LEU A 543 36.70 20.35 29.71
C LEU A 543 38.22 20.44 29.51
N LEU A 544 38.73 21.49 28.88
CA LEU A 544 40.17 21.69 28.63
C LEU A 544 40.72 22.88 29.44
N SER A 545 41.91 22.76 30.03
CA SER A 545 42.55 23.86 30.76
C SER A 545 43.08 24.95 29.83
N ASP A 546 43.12 26.19 30.30
CA ASP A 546 43.63 27.34 29.53
C ASP A 546 45.09 27.14 29.08
N ASP A 547 45.94 26.58 29.95
CA ASP A 547 47.34 26.31 29.64
C ASP A 547 47.52 25.32 28.49
N LEU A 548 46.73 24.23 28.48
CA LEU A 548 46.79 23.22 27.43
C LEU A 548 46.18 23.74 26.12
N TYR A 549 45.12 24.55 26.21
CA TYR A 549 44.51 25.20 25.05
C TYR A 549 45.44 26.22 24.37
N GLU A 550 46.08 27.10 25.14
CA GLU A 550 47.03 28.09 24.60
C GLU A 550 48.32 27.44 24.09
N SER A 551 48.85 26.42 24.79
CA SER A 551 49.96 25.61 24.29
C SER A 551 49.65 24.98 22.93
N THR A 552 48.46 24.37 22.81
CA THR A 552 47.99 23.75 21.55
C THR A 552 47.85 24.79 20.43
N LYS A 553 47.30 25.98 20.71
CA LYS A 553 47.19 27.09 19.74
C LYS A 553 48.55 27.56 19.23
N VAL A 554 49.54 27.69 20.11
CA VAL A 554 50.90 28.11 19.76
C VAL A 554 51.59 27.03 18.93
N SER A 555 51.58 25.78 19.38
CA SER A 555 52.22 24.66 18.68
C SER A 555 51.63 24.40 17.29
N CYS A 556 50.31 24.62 17.16
CA CYS A 556 49.60 24.46 15.89
C CYS A 556 49.59 25.73 15.03
N GLY A 557 50.13 26.88 15.46
CA GLY A 557 50.20 28.09 14.62
C GLY A 557 48.83 28.71 14.29
N ALA A 558 47.96 28.88 15.30
CA ALA A 558 46.70 29.63 15.14
C ALA A 558 46.96 31.06 14.59
N PRO A 559 46.05 31.64 13.76
CA PRO A 559 44.71 31.17 13.41
C PRO A 559 44.65 30.21 12.20
N ASN A 560 45.79 29.92 11.57
CA ASN A 560 45.88 29.11 10.35
C ASN A 560 46.04 27.61 10.60
N TRP A 561 46.34 27.19 11.84
CA TRP A 561 46.36 25.80 12.32
C TRP A 561 47.05 24.79 11.38
N ASN A 562 48.35 24.55 11.56
CA ASN A 562 49.13 23.54 10.86
C ASN A 562 49.26 22.23 11.66
N VAL A 563 48.39 21.27 11.36
CA VAL A 563 48.32 19.93 12.00
C VAL A 563 49.48 18.98 11.64
N SER A 564 50.40 19.38 10.77
CA SER A 564 51.58 18.57 10.39
C SER A 564 52.82 18.78 11.28
N ASN A 565 52.77 19.73 12.24
CA ASN A 565 53.83 19.93 13.23
C ASN A 565 53.81 18.79 14.28
N ALA A 566 54.97 18.19 14.57
CA ALA A 566 55.13 17.12 15.57
C ALA A 566 54.67 17.56 16.98
N GLU A 567 54.96 18.80 17.40
CA GLU A 567 54.53 19.33 18.69
C GLU A 567 53.01 19.59 18.74
N CYS A 568 52.42 20.01 17.60
CA CYS A 568 50.97 20.11 17.46
C CYS A 568 50.30 18.73 17.55
N LYS A 569 50.93 17.71 16.96
CA LYS A 569 50.41 16.34 16.98
C LYS A 569 50.41 15.75 18.39
N ASP A 570 51.46 15.99 19.17
CA ASP A 570 51.55 15.53 20.57
C ASP A 570 50.54 16.27 21.47
N ASN A 571 50.37 17.58 21.31
CA ASN A 571 49.37 18.35 22.04
C ASN A 571 47.93 17.94 21.66
N ALA A 572 47.66 17.75 20.36
CA ALA A 572 46.36 17.27 19.90
C ALA A 572 46.06 15.84 20.38
N GLN A 573 47.07 14.97 20.46
CA GLN A 573 46.95 13.64 21.04
C GLN A 573 46.64 13.70 22.53
N THR A 574 47.29 14.60 23.27
CA THR A 574 47.03 14.82 24.71
C THR A 574 45.58 15.27 24.94
N VAL A 575 45.05 16.15 24.09
CA VAL A 575 43.63 16.54 24.12
C VAL A 575 42.73 15.34 23.82
N SER A 576 43.08 14.52 22.80
CA SER A 576 42.35 13.31 22.43
C SER A 576 42.27 12.29 23.58
N ASP A 577 43.39 12.05 24.27
CA ASP A 577 43.47 11.13 25.40
C ASP A 577 42.66 11.61 26.61
N PHE A 578 42.60 12.93 26.83
CA PHE A 578 41.80 13.53 27.89
C PHE A 578 40.30 13.35 27.66
N VAL A 579 39.83 13.45 26.41
CA VAL A 579 38.41 13.33 26.06
C VAL A 579 37.96 11.89 25.85
N ALA A 580 38.89 10.97 25.60
CA ALA A 580 38.61 9.55 25.36
C ALA A 580 37.72 8.86 26.42
N PRO A 581 37.72 9.23 27.71
CA PRO A 581 36.82 8.65 28.71
C PRO A 581 35.37 9.15 28.65
N LEU A 582 35.08 10.23 27.91
CA LEU A 582 33.75 10.82 27.81
C LEU A 582 32.87 10.09 26.78
N ASN A 583 31.56 10.26 26.91
CA ASN A 583 30.60 9.88 25.88
C ASN A 583 30.71 10.90 24.73
N ASP A 584 31.10 10.43 23.56
CA ASP A 584 31.33 11.23 22.37
C ASP A 584 30.04 11.65 21.66
N ASP A 585 28.96 10.87 21.83
CA ASP A 585 27.64 11.20 21.30
C ASP A 585 26.96 12.31 22.12
N ASN A 586 27.17 12.33 23.45
CA ASN A 586 26.69 13.40 24.33
C ASN A 586 27.55 13.46 25.59
N PHE A 587 28.42 14.47 25.71
CA PHE A 587 29.42 14.51 26.78
C PHE A 587 28.84 14.75 28.19
N LEU A 588 27.58 15.16 28.29
CA LEU A 588 26.87 15.29 29.56
C LEU A 588 26.31 13.96 30.09
N GLU A 589 26.28 12.93 29.24
CA GLU A 589 25.89 11.58 29.64
C GLU A 589 27.13 10.74 29.98
N SER A 590 27.00 9.82 30.94
CA SER A 590 28.10 8.91 31.27
C SER A 590 28.41 7.97 30.11
N LYS A 591 29.68 7.68 29.87
CA LYS A 591 30.10 6.63 28.94
C LYS A 591 29.60 5.26 29.41
N CYS A 592 28.83 4.57 28.58
CA CYS A 592 28.32 3.25 28.91
C CYS A 592 29.42 2.18 28.87
N ASN A 593 29.52 1.36 29.91
CA ASN A 593 30.44 0.23 29.98
C ASN A 593 29.95 -0.93 29.07
N ASP A 594 30.77 -1.34 28.11
CA ASP A 594 30.43 -2.36 27.10
C ASP A 594 30.21 -3.76 27.69
N LEU A 595 30.79 -4.03 28.87
CA LEU A 595 30.70 -5.34 29.53
C LEU A 595 29.50 -5.47 30.47
N PHE A 596 29.00 -4.36 31.03
CA PHE A 596 27.87 -4.33 31.96
C PHE A 596 27.07 -3.02 31.86
N PRO A 597 26.22 -2.85 30.83
CA PRO A 597 25.35 -1.69 30.74
C PRO A 597 24.33 -1.72 31.89
N SER A 598 24.28 -0.65 32.68
CA SER A 598 23.18 -0.42 33.61
C SER A 598 21.84 -0.24 32.86
N ASN A 599 20.71 -0.47 33.53
CA ASN A 599 19.37 -0.40 32.90
C ASN A 599 19.02 1.00 32.32
N TRP A 600 19.74 2.04 32.73
CA TRP A 600 19.57 3.42 32.29
C TRP A 600 20.46 3.81 31.10
N CYS A 601 21.32 2.91 30.60
CA CYS A 601 22.16 3.18 29.45
C CYS A 601 21.38 3.04 28.13
N ARG A 602 21.43 4.07 27.27
CA ARG A 602 20.81 4.11 25.93
C ARG A 602 21.26 2.96 25.00
N LYS A 603 22.39 2.29 25.27
CA LYS A 603 22.82 1.08 24.51
C LYS A 603 21.88 -0.12 24.65
N ASN A 604 20.99 -0.18 25.66
CA ASN A 604 19.96 -1.24 25.73
C ASN A 604 19.00 -1.18 24.53
N TYR A 605 18.80 0.00 23.94
CA TYR A 605 17.97 0.17 22.74
C TYR A 605 18.52 -0.61 21.55
N ASN A 606 19.85 -0.65 21.37
CA ASN A 606 20.51 -1.40 20.28
C ASN A 606 20.21 -2.90 20.33
N LEU A 607 20.03 -3.47 21.52
CA LEU A 607 19.68 -4.87 21.68
C LEU A 607 18.23 -5.11 21.22
N ILE A 608 17.32 -4.18 21.54
CA ILE A 608 15.89 -4.29 21.23
C ILE A 608 15.62 -4.24 19.72
N ILE A 609 16.24 -3.31 18.98
CA ILE A 609 16.12 -3.31 17.51
C ILE A 609 16.75 -4.56 16.90
N SER A 610 17.82 -5.08 17.48
CA SER A 610 18.46 -6.31 17.00
C SER A 610 17.54 -7.51 17.20
N ASN A 611 16.81 -7.59 18.33
CA ASN A 611 15.80 -8.61 18.56
C ASN A 611 14.67 -8.49 17.54
N TRP A 612 14.14 -7.27 17.37
CA TRP A 612 13.05 -6.99 16.45
C TRP A 612 13.42 -7.30 14.99
N ALA A 613 14.54 -6.80 14.50
CA ALA A 613 14.97 -6.95 13.10
C ALA A 613 15.40 -8.39 12.76
N ASN A 614 15.80 -9.20 13.74
CA ASN A 614 16.11 -10.62 13.52
C ASN A 614 14.90 -11.54 13.70
N ASN A 615 13.75 -11.04 14.17
CA ASN A 615 12.54 -11.84 14.27
C ASN A 615 12.03 -12.21 12.87
N VAL A 616 11.70 -13.49 12.65
CA VAL A 616 11.27 -14.01 11.33
C VAL A 616 10.01 -13.31 10.81
N GLN A 617 9.03 -13.05 11.68
CA GLN A 617 7.77 -12.40 11.29
C GLN A 617 8.01 -10.94 10.87
N VAL A 618 8.94 -10.26 11.54
CA VAL A 618 9.33 -8.89 11.17
C VAL A 618 10.02 -8.88 9.80
N ARG A 619 10.92 -9.83 9.56
CA ARG A 619 11.64 -9.94 8.30
C ARG A 619 10.69 -10.24 7.13
N GLU A 620 9.73 -11.14 7.34
CA GLU A 620 8.66 -11.42 6.37
C GLU A 620 7.81 -10.17 6.10
N ALA A 621 7.39 -9.46 7.15
CA ALA A 621 6.59 -8.24 7.04
C ALA A 621 7.31 -7.10 6.33
N LEU A 622 8.65 -7.02 6.46
CA LEU A 622 9.49 -6.06 5.75
C LEU A 622 9.92 -6.53 4.35
N HIS A 623 9.46 -7.69 3.91
CA HIS A 623 9.84 -8.30 2.62
C HIS A 623 11.35 -8.57 2.48
N VAL A 624 12.03 -8.88 3.59
CA VAL A 624 13.43 -9.31 3.60
C VAL A 624 13.53 -10.70 2.98
N ARG A 625 14.32 -10.82 1.92
CA ARG A 625 14.48 -12.08 1.17
C ARG A 625 15.20 -13.14 2.03
N GLU A 626 14.60 -14.32 2.16
CA GLU A 626 15.20 -15.42 2.93
C GLU A 626 16.58 -15.82 2.38
N GLY A 627 17.51 -16.18 3.26
CA GLY A 627 18.87 -16.62 2.89
C GLY A 627 19.84 -15.51 2.45
N THR A 628 19.39 -14.25 2.32
CA THR A 628 20.25 -13.15 1.82
C THR A 628 21.09 -12.49 2.91
N VAL A 629 20.50 -12.25 4.08
CA VAL A 629 21.19 -11.70 5.26
C VAL A 629 21.05 -12.69 6.41
N GLY A 630 22.16 -13.10 7.01
CA GLY A 630 22.16 -14.04 8.14
C GLY A 630 21.62 -13.37 9.41
N HIS A 631 22.52 -12.97 10.29
CA HIS A 631 22.18 -12.21 11.50
C HIS A 631 22.29 -10.71 11.23
N TRP A 632 21.17 -9.98 11.32
CA TRP A 632 21.12 -8.53 11.19
C TRP A 632 21.83 -7.86 12.36
N THR A 633 22.57 -6.78 12.09
CA THR A 633 23.24 -5.97 13.13
C THR A 633 23.04 -4.49 12.85
N ARG A 634 23.03 -3.67 13.92
CA ARG A 634 22.80 -2.22 13.80
C ARG A 634 23.87 -1.52 12.97
N CYS A 635 25.14 -1.85 13.21
CA CYS A 635 26.27 -1.32 12.46
C CYS A 635 27.21 -2.46 12.10
N ASN A 636 27.43 -2.67 10.80
CA ASN A 636 28.34 -3.69 10.31
C ASN A 636 29.79 -3.19 10.39
N MET A 637 30.43 -3.44 11.53
CA MET A 637 31.83 -2.99 11.76
C MET A 637 32.86 -3.75 10.91
N THR A 638 32.52 -4.95 10.44
CA THR A 638 33.37 -5.72 9.52
C THR A 638 33.46 -5.00 8.18
N LEU A 639 32.34 -4.49 7.67
CA LEU A 639 32.30 -3.67 6.46
C LEU A 639 33.24 -2.46 6.59
N LYS A 640 33.14 -1.71 7.70
CA LYS A 640 33.96 -0.51 7.95
C LYS A 640 35.46 -0.80 7.99
N THR A 641 35.87 -1.99 8.43
CA THR A 641 37.28 -2.34 8.62
C THR A 641 37.89 -3.12 7.47
N GLN A 642 37.09 -3.84 6.66
CA GLN A 642 37.60 -4.79 5.68
C GLN A 642 37.14 -4.52 4.24
N SER A 643 36.01 -3.83 4.05
CA SER A 643 35.35 -3.75 2.73
C SER A 643 34.98 -2.33 2.29
N TYR A 644 35.16 -1.32 3.14
CA TYR A 644 34.90 0.08 2.83
C TYR A 644 36.19 0.92 2.85
N ALA A 645 36.54 1.53 1.72
CA ALA A 645 37.68 2.43 1.63
C ALA A 645 37.25 3.91 1.72
N ILE A 646 37.87 4.66 2.63
CA ILE A 646 37.68 6.12 2.73
C ILE A 646 38.57 6.79 1.67
N THR A 647 37.97 7.17 0.55
CA THR A 647 38.59 7.83 -0.61
C THR A 647 38.32 9.34 -0.63
N MET A 648 37.28 9.82 0.04
CA MET A 648 36.93 11.23 0.18
C MET A 648 37.19 11.73 1.60
N ARG A 649 38.34 12.39 1.80
CA ARG A 649 38.77 12.90 3.11
C ARG A 649 38.10 14.21 3.52
N SER A 650 37.62 15.00 2.58
CA SER A 650 36.93 16.28 2.84
C SER A 650 35.84 16.49 1.79
N SER A 651 34.65 16.87 2.24
CA SER A 651 33.52 17.22 1.38
C SER A 651 33.50 18.71 0.99
N PHE A 652 34.50 19.48 1.43
CA PHE A 652 34.57 20.93 1.20
C PHE A 652 34.44 21.32 -0.28
N VAL A 653 35.22 20.69 -1.17
CA VAL A 653 35.21 21.01 -2.61
C VAL A 653 33.83 20.78 -3.24
N HIS A 654 33.13 19.72 -2.82
CA HIS A 654 31.78 19.41 -3.30
C HIS A 654 30.77 20.45 -2.80
N ASN A 655 30.84 20.83 -1.53
CA ASN A 655 29.95 21.84 -0.96
C ASN A 655 30.23 23.24 -1.51
N GLN A 656 31.48 23.57 -1.82
CA GLN A 656 31.85 24.80 -2.51
C GLN A 656 31.25 24.84 -3.92
N TYR A 657 31.25 23.71 -4.64
CA TYR A 657 30.56 23.61 -5.93
C TYR A 657 29.04 23.79 -5.78
N LEU A 658 28.43 23.18 -4.75
CA LEU A 658 26.99 23.30 -4.46
C LEU A 658 26.58 24.71 -4.03
N ALA A 659 27.46 25.46 -3.36
CA ALA A 659 27.23 26.85 -2.99
C ALA A 659 27.07 27.80 -4.21
N ASN A 660 27.39 27.33 -5.41
CA ASN A 660 27.16 28.03 -6.68
C ASN A 660 25.89 27.57 -7.42
N LYS A 661 25.00 26.81 -6.76
CA LYS A 661 23.76 26.28 -7.32
C LYS A 661 22.55 26.87 -6.60
N PRO A 662 21.38 26.95 -7.28
CA PRO A 662 20.16 27.49 -6.70
C PRO A 662 19.48 26.50 -5.75
N ILE A 663 20.15 26.15 -4.65
CA ILE A 663 19.69 25.16 -3.68
C ILE A 663 19.69 25.72 -2.26
N ARG A 664 18.90 25.08 -1.39
CA ARG A 664 18.86 25.36 0.04
C ARG A 664 19.56 24.26 0.81
N ALA A 665 20.35 24.62 1.82
CA ALA A 665 20.99 23.69 2.74
C ALA A 665 20.52 23.96 4.17
N LEU A 666 20.22 22.89 4.91
CA LEU A 666 20.10 22.91 6.36
C LEU A 666 21.23 22.09 6.93
N ILE A 667 22.02 22.69 7.82
CA ILE A 667 23.03 22.00 8.60
C ILE A 667 22.65 22.21 10.06
N TYR A 668 22.53 21.13 10.81
CA TYR A 668 22.18 21.22 12.21
C TYR A 668 23.05 20.30 13.06
N SER A 669 23.32 20.71 14.30
CA SER A 669 24.22 20.00 15.22
C SER A 669 23.67 20.01 16.64
N GLY A 670 23.94 18.95 17.39
CA GLY A 670 23.73 18.97 18.83
C GLY A 670 24.79 19.84 19.50
N ASP A 671 24.40 20.72 20.41
CA ASP A 671 25.38 21.56 21.11
C ASP A 671 26.14 20.83 22.23
N GLN A 672 25.83 19.55 22.48
CA GLN A 672 26.52 18.65 23.43
C GLN A 672 27.25 17.49 22.74
N GLU A 673 27.37 17.54 21.41
CA GLU A 673 28.06 16.54 20.61
C GLU A 673 29.57 16.80 20.59
N LEU A 674 30.36 15.76 20.84
CA LEU A 674 31.82 15.85 20.88
C LEU A 674 32.49 15.24 19.63
N SER A 675 31.82 14.33 18.92
CA SER A 675 32.34 13.68 17.72
C SER A 675 32.32 14.61 16.48
N ALA A 676 31.22 15.27 16.13
CA ALA A 676 31.20 16.31 15.10
C ALA A 676 30.67 17.63 15.69
N THR A 677 31.57 18.34 16.37
CA THR A 677 31.18 19.54 17.13
C THR A 677 30.61 20.64 16.24
N TYR A 678 29.57 21.32 16.72
CA TYR A 678 28.96 22.46 16.02
C TYR A 678 29.97 23.58 15.70
N VAL A 679 31.01 23.75 16.53
CA VAL A 679 32.08 24.74 16.32
C VAL A 679 32.96 24.38 15.11
N GLY A 680 33.25 23.09 14.92
CA GLY A 680 33.93 22.59 13.74
C GLY A 680 33.11 22.83 12.49
N THR A 681 31.82 22.53 12.56
CA THR A 681 30.86 22.82 11.48
C THR A 681 30.79 24.30 11.13
N GLN A 682 30.74 25.21 12.11
CA GLN A 682 30.80 26.66 11.86
C GLN A 682 32.10 27.08 11.15
N ARG A 683 33.24 26.51 11.56
CA ARG A 683 34.53 26.78 10.92
C ARG A 683 34.54 26.30 9.47
N TRP A 684 33.98 25.12 9.21
CA TRP A 684 33.83 24.59 7.87
C TRP A 684 32.88 25.45 7.00
N ILE A 685 31.71 25.86 7.52
CA ILE A 685 30.79 26.77 6.82
C ILE A 685 31.49 28.08 6.45
N LYS A 686 32.29 28.63 7.37
CA LYS A 686 33.05 29.85 7.10
C LYS A 686 34.01 29.72 5.92
N LYS A 687 34.57 28.52 5.66
CA LYS A 687 35.43 28.26 4.49
C LYS A 687 34.66 28.35 3.17
N LEU A 688 33.34 28.14 3.16
CA LEU A 688 32.52 28.22 1.94
C LEU A 688 32.39 29.66 1.40
N ASP A 689 32.72 30.67 2.22
CA ASP A 689 32.69 32.10 1.87
C ASP A 689 31.33 32.60 1.37
N VAL A 690 30.25 32.03 1.92
CA VAL A 690 28.88 32.52 1.68
C VAL A 690 28.58 33.65 2.68
N PRO A 691 28.09 34.82 2.24
CA PRO A 691 27.78 35.94 3.13
C PRO A 691 26.70 35.58 4.17
N ILE A 692 26.83 36.13 5.38
CA ILE A 692 25.79 36.04 6.41
C ILE A 692 24.61 36.91 5.99
N ASP A 693 23.43 36.31 5.92
CA ASP A 693 22.15 37.00 5.69
C ASP A 693 21.53 37.42 7.03
N ASN A 694 21.44 36.49 7.99
CA ASN A 694 20.98 36.76 9.34
C ASN A 694 21.93 36.14 10.36
N ASP A 695 22.52 36.99 11.21
CA ASP A 695 23.55 36.58 12.16
C ASP A 695 22.98 35.71 13.31
N TRP A 696 23.91 35.09 14.04
CA TRP A 696 23.70 34.17 15.15
C TRP A 696 22.66 34.67 16.16
N ARG A 697 21.51 33.99 16.19
CA ARG A 697 20.36 34.37 17.02
C ARG A 697 19.68 33.14 17.63
N PRO A 698 19.01 33.27 18.79
CA PRO A 698 18.25 32.16 19.34
C PRO A 698 17.00 31.87 18.51
N TRP A 699 16.66 30.59 18.36
CA TRP A 699 15.34 30.17 17.84
C TRP A 699 14.53 29.49 18.95
N ILE A 700 13.21 29.62 18.88
CA ILE A 700 12.31 29.34 20.01
C ILE A 700 11.27 28.28 19.64
N VAL A 701 11.07 27.33 20.55
CA VAL A 701 9.97 26.35 20.55
C VAL A 701 9.24 26.44 21.89
N ASN A 702 7.93 26.65 21.87
CA ASN A 702 7.07 26.75 23.06
C ASN A 702 7.60 27.73 24.13
N GLY A 703 8.10 28.89 23.72
CA GLY A 703 8.61 29.92 24.62
C GLY A 703 9.95 29.58 25.29
N GLN A 704 10.66 28.54 24.83
CA GLN A 704 12.01 28.18 25.28
C GLN A 704 13.01 28.26 24.13
N VAL A 705 14.25 28.65 24.44
CA VAL A 705 15.36 28.64 23.47
C VAL A 705 15.66 27.20 23.10
N ALA A 706 15.36 26.83 21.86
CA ALA A 706 15.60 25.51 21.31
C ALA A 706 17.03 25.38 20.74
N GLY A 707 17.70 26.50 20.46
CA GLY A 707 19.09 26.57 20.05
C GLY A 707 19.41 27.91 19.40
N TYR A 708 20.44 27.95 18.56
CA TYR A 708 20.88 29.15 17.85
C TYR A 708 21.05 28.91 16.36
N VAL A 709 20.69 29.89 15.53
CA VAL A 709 20.69 29.79 14.07
C VAL A 709 21.44 30.97 13.43
N THR A 710 22.16 30.70 12.34
CA THR A 710 22.68 31.69 11.40
C THR A 710 22.22 31.32 9.99
N ASP A 711 21.75 32.31 9.23
CA ASP A 711 21.40 32.15 7.83
C ASP A 711 22.47 32.82 6.95
N TYR A 712 22.83 32.16 5.86
CA TYR A 712 23.82 32.59 4.89
C TYR A 712 23.18 32.62 3.51
N SER A 713 23.48 33.64 2.71
CA SER A 713 23.01 33.72 1.32
C SER A 713 23.97 34.50 0.42
N ASN A 714 24.11 34.06 -0.82
CA ASN A 714 24.76 34.78 -1.91
C ASN A 714 23.76 35.12 -3.05
N GLY A 715 22.46 35.12 -2.74
CA GLY A 715 21.36 35.43 -3.65
C GLY A 715 20.79 34.24 -4.43
N HIS A 716 21.58 33.18 -4.66
CA HIS A 716 21.12 31.96 -5.33
C HIS A 716 21.20 30.73 -4.42
N TYR A 717 22.17 30.67 -3.53
CA TYR A 717 22.31 29.63 -2.51
C TYR A 717 21.92 30.17 -1.14
N ASN A 718 21.17 29.39 -0.36
CA ASN A 718 20.77 29.73 1.00
C ASN A 718 21.12 28.58 1.95
N LEU A 719 22.01 28.83 2.91
CA LEU A 719 22.39 27.88 3.95
C LEU A 719 21.87 28.35 5.30
N THR A 720 21.13 27.50 5.99
CA THR A 720 20.75 27.70 7.39
C THR A 720 21.58 26.75 8.24
N PHE A 721 22.35 27.30 9.18
CA PHE A 721 23.05 26.51 10.19
C PHE A 721 22.39 26.72 11.54
N THR A 722 22.07 25.64 12.26
CA THR A 722 21.42 25.74 13.57
C THR A 722 21.93 24.73 14.59
N THR A 723 21.99 25.11 15.85
CA THR A 723 22.21 24.17 16.95
C THR A 723 20.90 23.74 17.58
N VAL A 724 20.88 22.54 18.17
CA VAL A 724 19.79 22.07 19.03
C VAL A 724 20.33 21.95 20.45
N LYS A 725 19.76 22.76 21.34
CA LYS A 725 20.26 22.96 22.69
C LYS A 725 20.03 21.73 23.57
N GLY A 726 21.10 21.26 24.20
CA GLY A 726 21.11 20.08 25.07
C GLY A 726 21.03 18.75 24.31
N ALA A 727 21.33 18.75 23.01
CA ALA A 727 21.28 17.57 22.16
C ALA A 727 22.68 17.05 21.80
N GLY A 728 22.80 15.74 21.59
CA GLY A 728 24.02 15.05 21.17
C GLY A 728 24.09 14.79 19.66
N HIS A 729 24.87 13.77 19.26
CA HIS A 729 25.24 13.43 17.88
C HIS A 729 24.07 13.27 16.91
N CYS A 730 22.98 12.64 17.36
CA CYS A 730 21.71 12.59 16.65
C CYS A 730 20.71 13.51 17.36
N PRO A 731 20.58 14.81 16.99
CA PRO A 731 19.83 15.75 17.82
C PRO A 731 18.36 15.38 18.07
N SER A 732 17.72 14.72 17.10
CA SER A 732 16.35 14.23 17.20
C SER A 732 16.16 13.08 18.21
N GLU A 733 17.21 12.34 18.54
CA GLU A 733 17.19 11.35 19.63
C GLU A 733 17.04 12.02 21.01
N TYR A 734 17.70 13.17 21.21
CA TYR A 734 17.74 13.86 22.50
C TYR A 734 16.63 14.91 22.65
N LYS A 735 16.26 15.55 21.54
CA LYS A 735 15.31 16.67 21.46
C LYS A 735 14.33 16.49 20.30
N PRO A 736 13.53 15.40 20.29
CA PRO A 736 12.68 15.02 19.15
C PRO A 736 11.67 16.12 18.77
N ARG A 737 11.11 16.80 19.77
CA ARG A 737 10.18 17.90 19.57
C ARG A 737 10.86 19.08 18.87
N GLU A 738 11.97 19.56 19.42
CA GLU A 738 12.70 20.70 18.86
C GLU A 738 13.19 20.40 17.44
N SER A 739 13.69 19.18 17.21
CA SER A 739 14.14 18.73 15.88
C SER A 739 12.98 18.63 14.87
N LEU A 740 11.80 18.15 15.25
CA LEU A 740 10.62 18.18 14.37
C LEU A 740 10.22 19.63 14.02
N PHE A 741 10.16 20.53 14.99
CA PHE A 741 9.79 21.93 14.75
C PHE A 741 10.79 22.63 13.82
N MET A 742 12.09 22.36 14.00
CA MET A 742 13.14 22.82 13.11
C MET A 742 12.91 22.33 11.67
N PHE A 743 12.71 21.02 11.50
CA PHE A 743 12.46 20.41 10.20
C PHE A 743 11.20 20.98 9.53
N GLN A 744 10.09 21.06 10.26
CA GLN A 744 8.82 21.62 9.77
C GLN A 744 8.96 23.06 9.27
N ARG A 745 9.66 23.93 10.03
CA ARG A 745 9.89 25.31 9.62
C ARG A 745 10.74 25.39 8.36
N TRP A 746 11.87 24.66 8.33
CA TRP A 746 12.80 24.72 7.20
C TRP A 746 12.19 24.19 5.90
N VAL A 747 11.50 23.04 5.97
CA VAL A 747 10.79 22.43 4.84
C VAL A 747 9.65 23.32 4.36
N GLY A 748 8.91 23.93 5.28
CA GLY A 748 7.87 24.92 4.98
C GLY A 748 8.38 26.28 4.46
N GLN A 749 9.68 26.40 4.19
CA GLN A 749 10.35 27.63 3.73
C GLN A 749 10.23 28.82 4.70
N ASN A 750 10.04 28.55 5.99
CA ASN A 750 9.99 29.57 7.03
C ASN A 750 11.37 29.70 7.71
N TYR A 751 11.65 30.90 8.22
CA TYR A 751 12.81 31.11 9.11
C TYR A 751 12.62 30.37 10.44
N LEU A 752 13.73 29.93 11.03
CA LEU A 752 13.75 29.28 12.35
C LEU A 752 13.53 30.26 13.51
#